data_AF-A0A9P1C3F3-F1
#
_entry.id   AF-A0A9P1C3F3-F1
#
_cell.length_a   1.000
_cell.length_b   1.000
_cell.length_c   1.000
_cell.angle_alpha   90.00
_cell.angle_beta   90.00
_cell.angle_gamma   90.00
#
_symmetry.space_group_name_H-M   'P 1'
#
loop_
_entity.id
_entity.type
_entity.pdbx_description
1 polymer ?
#
loop_
_entity_poly.entity_id
_entity_poly.type
_entity_poly.pdbx_seq_one_letter_code
_entity_poly.pdbx_strand_id
1 'polypeptide(L)'
;MAAPPGGLAILVDEKRVNELLQQKSGLKALLRSTFNTVLFVVFLILFTSLALSEPRDKMRAFEGYLRKKFDEEATIPLSEVLSIESFWRYHNESFMPAIYGRDRAKYSFPGAVVATWLQVDGPNYLYGMGRIRALNVQADADCRVAEQFQSYFPTCYGPFSPEALDTQPYGPSNEEGVPTFNYFSDPDGGDYSGLVAVYPSGGYTEIFTPDYLTSNEKFHIMRTEGYLSEKTRAIFLEFTIYNFNLGLYGVCRLAFEVAAAGDWTNTFEIDVLMQRHLQPLGSGTTEDWLFLILEAALLLFVLRYVLEEASEFVGFESKGGKMRISIKWDYFLDAWNILDWFNLIMMIVTVCYKIDTWAKAGSLYVISPSDWKLVTRGMYSNFHPVAANIRQVHSLVAFNTILTWFKAVKYINIIPYVTTFMQTVSIAQVSLGSWIVVFLCTLTGFVLAFSTAFGADISSLRTPFQAFIFIMLTILGNSDVSVIYTVAPLLGSLLIIIYVVGIFFVIMNLFYAIIVSTLSDAKIEEDAKQKKKWGVMRDRLEDTWKALNRGGKLEKQFRGCFPGLYSRLMRRMKRIEVHEKKRDAMVHAREMKLRSEDLSLALGPGSSSWGRRPRRQLATVSMGDVAAESESDNSEPDLGPLRSTDQLRKEKDNTFGAQTLMIEDQEVQEEGLEDDAVDLVIDATRHVAFGVVERTKGAKGVLFAEMTESMDVLNNVATVLEVLGKRTRDLEAQQRQILRN
;
A
#
# COMPACT_ATOMS: atom_id res chain seq x y z
N MET A 1 -41.15 76.47 -12.35
CA MET A 1 -41.40 75.10 -11.83
C MET A 1 -40.05 74.40 -11.78
N ALA A 2 -39.34 74.52 -10.66
CA ALA A 2 -39.40 73.64 -9.49
C ALA A 2 -38.39 72.49 -9.62
N ALA A 3 -37.28 72.60 -8.85
CA ALA A 3 -36.44 71.48 -8.43
C ALA A 3 -37.20 70.69 -7.32
N PRO A 4 -36.83 69.44 -6.92
CA PRO A 4 -35.53 69.19 -6.25
C PRO A 4 -35.00 67.73 -6.47
N PRO A 5 -34.20 67.10 -5.58
CA PRO A 5 -32.84 66.66 -5.92
C PRO A 5 -32.52 65.19 -5.54
N GLY A 6 -31.28 64.76 -5.78
CA GLY A 6 -30.53 63.85 -4.90
C GLY A 6 -31.06 62.41 -4.67
N GLY A 7 -30.57 61.47 -5.47
CA GLY A 7 -30.52 60.04 -5.09
C GLY A 7 -29.07 59.65 -4.83
N LEU A 8 -28.76 59.26 -3.59
CA LEU A 8 -27.46 58.83 -3.09
C LEU A 8 -26.70 57.93 -4.07
N ALA A 9 -25.48 58.33 -4.44
CA ALA A 9 -24.44 57.41 -4.86
C ALA A 9 -24.04 56.55 -3.65
N ILE A 10 -24.77 55.45 -3.41
CA ILE A 10 -24.22 54.32 -2.67
C ILE A 10 -23.26 53.64 -3.63
N LEU A 11 -22.03 54.14 -3.66
CA LEU A 11 -20.86 53.35 -4.04
C LEU A 11 -20.76 52.23 -3.00
N VAL A 12 -21.56 51.18 -3.18
CA VAL A 12 -21.19 49.87 -2.69
C VAL A 12 -19.85 49.60 -3.35
N ASP A 13 -18.77 49.69 -2.57
CA ASP A 13 -17.41 49.40 -3.01
C ASP A 13 -17.43 48.10 -3.84
N GLU A 14 -17.45 48.23 -5.16
CA GLU A 14 -17.50 47.10 -6.09
C GLU A 14 -16.26 46.21 -5.90
N LYS A 15 -15.17 46.82 -5.44
CA LYS A 15 -13.97 46.13 -4.93
C LYS A 15 -14.22 45.33 -3.66
N ARG A 16 -14.96 45.85 -2.69
CA ARG A 16 -15.26 45.17 -1.42
C ARG A 16 -16.28 44.06 -1.61
N VAL A 17 -17.22 44.21 -2.54
CA VAL A 17 -18.12 43.13 -2.98
C VAL A 17 -17.36 42.07 -3.76
N ASN A 18 -16.46 42.44 -4.66
CA ASN A 18 -15.60 41.48 -5.37
C ASN A 18 -14.61 40.77 -4.42
N GLU A 19 -14.08 41.45 -3.40
CA GLU A 19 -13.27 40.86 -2.33
C GLU A 19 -14.09 39.92 -1.46
N LEU A 20 -15.31 40.29 -1.05
CA LEU A 20 -16.23 39.42 -0.30
C LEU A 20 -16.74 38.23 -1.15
N LEU A 21 -16.89 38.40 -2.47
CA LEU A 21 -17.22 37.33 -3.42
C LEU A 21 -16.02 36.40 -3.66
N GLN A 22 -14.79 36.92 -3.67
CA GLN A 22 -13.56 36.13 -3.72
C GLN A 22 -13.26 35.43 -2.39
N GLN A 23 -13.58 36.04 -1.24
CA GLN A 23 -13.52 35.39 0.07
C GLN A 23 -14.60 34.31 0.20
N LYS A 24 -15.83 34.56 -0.28
CA LYS A 24 -16.90 33.55 -0.34
C LYS A 24 -16.59 32.45 -1.34
N SER A 25 -15.94 32.73 -2.47
CA SER A 25 -15.52 31.68 -3.41
C SER A 25 -14.33 30.87 -2.87
N GLY A 26 -13.39 31.51 -2.18
CA GLY A 26 -12.28 30.84 -1.50
C GLY A 26 -12.74 29.98 -0.33
N LEU A 27 -13.65 30.46 0.53
CA LEU A 27 -14.21 29.70 1.64
C LEU A 27 -15.12 28.57 1.13
N LYS A 28 -15.94 28.80 0.10
CA LYS A 28 -16.75 27.74 -0.54
C LYS A 28 -15.86 26.70 -1.23
N ALA A 29 -14.76 27.10 -1.86
CA ALA A 29 -13.81 26.18 -2.47
C ALA A 29 -13.06 25.35 -1.40
N LEU A 30 -12.66 25.98 -0.29
CA LEU A 30 -12.09 25.30 0.87
C LEU A 30 -13.09 24.31 1.48
N LEU A 31 -14.34 24.73 1.74
CA LEU A 31 -15.40 23.87 2.26
C LEU A 31 -15.71 22.69 1.32
N ARG A 32 -15.73 22.92 0.00
CA ARG A 32 -15.92 21.88 -1.00
C ARG A 32 -14.75 20.89 -1.02
N SER A 33 -13.52 21.39 -0.89
CA SER A 33 -12.31 20.57 -0.82
C SER A 33 -12.27 19.71 0.45
N THR A 34 -12.60 20.30 1.61
CA THR A 34 -12.69 19.55 2.88
C THR A 34 -13.79 18.51 2.84
N PHE A 35 -14.95 18.83 2.25
CA PHE A 35 -16.05 17.88 2.09
C PHE A 35 -15.65 16.68 1.20
N ASN A 36 -15.02 16.94 0.06
CA ASN A 36 -14.53 15.87 -0.82
C ASN A 36 -13.48 14.98 -0.12
N THR A 37 -12.63 15.57 0.71
CA THR A 37 -11.64 14.82 1.49
C THR A 37 -12.31 13.92 2.53
N VAL A 38 -13.28 14.45 3.29
CA VAL A 38 -14.05 13.65 4.25
C VAL A 38 -14.80 12.51 3.55
N LEU A 39 -15.40 12.79 2.39
CA LEU A 39 -16.12 11.81 1.58
C LEU A 39 -15.17 10.69 1.11
N PHE A 40 -13.96 11.03 0.68
CA PHE A 40 -12.94 10.06 0.34
C PHE A 40 -12.49 9.21 1.53
N VAL A 41 -12.33 9.80 2.72
CA VAL A 41 -12.00 9.04 3.95
C VAL A 41 -13.10 8.05 4.30
N VAL A 42 -14.38 8.46 4.20
CA VAL A 42 -15.52 7.56 4.42
C VAL A 42 -15.52 6.42 3.41
N PHE A 43 -15.29 6.73 2.13
CA PHE A 43 -15.15 5.72 1.08
C PHE A 43 -14.02 4.73 1.38
N LEU A 44 -12.86 5.22 1.79
CA LEU A 44 -11.69 4.40 2.10
C LEU A 44 -11.97 3.50 3.31
N ILE A 45 -12.58 4.02 4.38
CA ILE A 45 -12.99 3.22 5.54
C ILE A 45 -13.99 2.13 5.11
N LEU A 46 -15.00 2.49 4.31
CA LEU A 46 -16.02 1.55 3.85
C LEU A 46 -15.46 0.47 2.92
N PHE A 47 -14.55 0.83 2.01
CA PHE A 47 -13.85 -0.12 1.16
C PHE A 47 -12.98 -1.08 1.99
N THR A 48 -12.22 -0.55 2.95
CA THR A 48 -11.35 -1.38 3.81
C THR A 48 -12.14 -2.31 4.73
N SER A 49 -13.27 -1.86 5.28
CA SER A 49 -14.12 -2.71 6.11
C SER A 49 -14.74 -3.85 5.31
N LEU A 50 -15.15 -3.60 4.07
CA LEU A 50 -15.65 -4.65 3.17
C LEU A 50 -14.54 -5.62 2.74
N ALA A 51 -13.35 -5.12 2.43
CA ALA A 51 -12.20 -5.96 2.08
C ALA A 51 -11.78 -6.89 3.23
N LEU A 52 -11.93 -6.44 4.49
CA LEU A 52 -11.64 -7.21 5.69
C LEU A 52 -12.85 -7.97 6.26
N SER A 53 -14.02 -7.91 5.61
CA SER A 53 -15.26 -8.50 6.14
C SER A 53 -15.26 -10.03 6.16
N GLU A 54 -14.44 -10.68 5.34
CA GLU A 54 -14.36 -12.13 5.28
C GLU A 54 -13.49 -12.69 6.41
N PRO A 55 -13.97 -13.64 7.24
CA PRO A 55 -13.15 -14.27 8.28
C PRO A 55 -12.11 -15.24 7.68
N ARG A 56 -10.98 -14.66 7.25
CA ARG A 56 -9.83 -15.36 6.63
C ARG A 56 -9.15 -16.34 7.57
N ASP A 57 -9.21 -16.08 8.87
CA ASP A 57 -8.69 -16.96 9.93
C ASP A 57 -9.41 -18.33 9.93
N LYS A 58 -10.74 -18.32 9.91
CA LYS A 58 -11.57 -19.52 9.87
C LYS A 58 -11.40 -20.29 8.56
N MET A 59 -11.36 -19.56 7.44
CA MET A 59 -11.10 -20.15 6.13
C MET A 59 -9.74 -20.87 6.11
N ARG A 60 -8.68 -20.23 6.60
CA ARG A 60 -7.33 -20.81 6.61
C ARG A 60 -7.23 -22.02 7.54
N ALA A 61 -7.87 -21.98 8.71
CA ALA A 61 -7.92 -23.11 9.63
C ALA A 61 -8.62 -24.33 9.00
N PHE A 62 -9.72 -24.09 8.28
CA PHE A 62 -10.46 -25.15 7.59
C PHE A 62 -9.68 -25.73 6.40
N GLU A 63 -9.05 -24.87 5.59
CA GLU A 63 -8.13 -25.31 4.53
C GLU A 63 -6.98 -26.16 5.10
N GLY A 64 -6.35 -25.72 6.19
CA GLY A 64 -5.29 -26.45 6.86
C GLY A 64 -5.74 -27.82 7.38
N TYR A 65 -6.96 -27.93 7.91
CA TYR A 65 -7.55 -29.21 8.29
C TYR A 65 -7.71 -30.16 7.09
N LEU A 66 -8.19 -29.64 5.94
CA LEU A 66 -8.34 -30.43 4.72
C LEU A 66 -6.99 -30.90 4.16
N ARG A 67 -5.97 -30.02 4.15
CA ARG A 67 -4.60 -30.39 3.76
C ARG A 67 -4.04 -31.50 4.63
N LYS A 68 -4.17 -31.38 5.94
CA LYS A 68 -3.71 -32.42 6.88
C LYS A 68 -4.39 -33.75 6.63
N LYS A 69 -5.71 -33.74 6.44
CA LYS A 69 -6.49 -34.98 6.32
C LYS A 69 -6.20 -35.76 5.03
N PHE A 70 -5.94 -35.08 3.92
CA PHE A 70 -5.74 -35.71 2.62
C PHE A 70 -4.27 -35.77 2.16
N ASP A 71 -3.36 -35.00 2.77
CA ASP A 71 -1.95 -34.94 2.35
C ASP A 71 -0.98 -35.09 3.52
N GLU A 72 -0.87 -34.10 4.43
CA GLU A 72 0.24 -34.03 5.41
C GLU A 72 0.21 -35.15 6.47
N GLU A 73 -0.98 -35.53 6.95
CA GLU A 73 -1.19 -36.59 7.94
C GLU A 73 -1.83 -37.84 7.32
N ALA A 74 -1.84 -37.92 5.98
CA ALA A 74 -2.29 -39.11 5.26
C ALA A 74 -1.30 -40.26 5.46
N THR A 75 -1.79 -41.51 5.33
CA THR A 75 -0.96 -42.72 5.42
C THR A 75 0.11 -42.76 4.32
N ILE A 76 -0.28 -42.33 3.13
CA ILE A 76 0.59 -42.04 1.99
C ILE A 76 0.35 -40.57 1.62
N PRO A 77 1.36 -39.69 1.67
CA PRO A 77 1.23 -38.30 1.26
C PRO A 77 1.17 -38.17 -0.27
N LEU A 78 0.68 -37.04 -0.78
CA LEU A 78 0.57 -36.81 -2.22
C LEU A 78 1.92 -36.77 -2.91
N SER A 79 2.98 -36.37 -2.21
CA SER A 79 4.34 -36.33 -2.76
C SER A 79 4.90 -37.70 -3.13
N GLU A 80 4.36 -38.80 -2.57
CA GLU A 80 4.79 -40.18 -2.86
C GLU A 80 4.06 -40.80 -4.07
N VAL A 81 3.09 -40.10 -4.66
CA VAL A 81 2.34 -40.58 -5.83
C VAL A 81 3.10 -40.28 -7.11
N LEU A 82 3.92 -41.23 -7.57
CA LEU A 82 4.82 -41.09 -8.74
C LEU A 82 4.46 -42.00 -9.92
N SER A 83 3.42 -42.82 -9.79
CA SER A 83 3.01 -43.83 -10.76
C SER A 83 1.52 -44.18 -10.63
N ILE A 84 0.96 -44.82 -11.66
CA ILE A 84 -0.42 -45.32 -11.66
C ILE A 84 -0.66 -46.28 -10.49
N GLU A 85 0.30 -47.15 -10.17
CA GLU A 85 0.17 -48.08 -9.04
C GLU A 85 0.17 -47.35 -7.69
N SER A 86 1.08 -46.39 -7.51
CA SER A 86 1.11 -45.56 -6.30
C SER A 86 -0.15 -44.70 -6.17
N PHE A 87 -0.76 -44.25 -7.27
CA PHE A 87 -2.04 -43.54 -7.26
C PHE A 87 -3.16 -44.43 -6.70
N TRP A 88 -3.28 -45.66 -7.20
CA TRP A 88 -4.28 -46.61 -6.68
C TRP A 88 -4.01 -47.01 -5.23
N ARG A 89 -2.73 -47.00 -4.82
CA ARG A 89 -2.35 -47.23 -3.43
C ARG A 89 -2.78 -46.06 -2.53
N TYR A 90 -2.45 -44.83 -2.90
CA TYR A 90 -2.92 -43.61 -2.24
C TYR A 90 -4.44 -43.55 -2.16
N HIS A 91 -5.13 -43.91 -3.25
CA HIS A 91 -6.59 -43.96 -3.29
C HIS A 91 -7.16 -44.89 -2.21
N ASN A 92 -6.65 -46.12 -2.12
CA ASN A 92 -7.16 -47.13 -1.19
C ASN A 92 -6.72 -46.93 0.26
N GLU A 93 -5.50 -46.46 0.50
CA GLU A 93 -4.91 -46.35 1.85
C GLU A 93 -5.11 -44.97 2.48
N SER A 94 -5.16 -43.88 1.68
CA SER A 94 -5.30 -42.50 2.17
C SER A 94 -6.69 -41.94 1.87
N PHE A 95 -7.07 -41.87 0.59
CA PHE A 95 -8.26 -41.12 0.15
C PHE A 95 -9.59 -41.76 0.59
N MET A 96 -9.80 -43.05 0.32
CA MET A 96 -11.03 -43.75 0.69
C MET A 96 -11.27 -43.74 2.21
N PRO A 97 -10.26 -44.06 3.06
CA PRO A 97 -10.40 -43.92 4.51
C PRO A 97 -10.58 -42.49 5.00
N ALA A 98 -10.05 -41.48 4.29
CA ALA A 98 -10.25 -40.08 4.65
C ALA A 98 -11.71 -39.65 4.46
N ILE A 99 -12.39 -40.10 3.40
CA ILE A 99 -13.80 -39.75 3.13
C ILE A 99 -14.78 -40.59 3.96
N TYR A 100 -14.63 -41.92 3.94
CA TYR A 100 -15.59 -42.85 4.56
C TYR A 100 -15.19 -43.30 5.97
N GLY A 101 -14.06 -42.83 6.50
CA GLY A 101 -13.55 -43.26 7.79
C GLY A 101 -13.03 -44.69 7.81
N ARG A 102 -12.56 -45.14 8.97
CA ARG A 102 -12.02 -46.50 9.18
C ARG A 102 -13.09 -47.54 9.50
N ASP A 103 -14.24 -47.11 10.01
CA ASP A 103 -15.34 -48.02 10.37
C ASP A 103 -16.32 -48.21 9.20
N ARG A 104 -16.00 -49.19 8.35
CA ARG A 104 -16.77 -49.53 7.14
C ARG A 104 -18.20 -49.99 7.44
N ALA A 105 -18.48 -50.45 8.65
CA ALA A 105 -19.80 -50.94 9.06
C ALA A 105 -20.83 -49.81 9.23
N LYS A 106 -20.37 -48.58 9.49
CA LYS A 106 -21.23 -47.39 9.66
C LYS A 106 -21.84 -46.89 8.35
N TYR A 107 -21.31 -47.33 7.21
CA TYR A 107 -21.69 -46.87 5.86
C TYR A 107 -22.17 -48.01 4.95
N SER A 108 -22.40 -49.19 5.51
CA SER A 108 -23.02 -50.32 4.81
C SER A 108 -24.51 -50.31 5.11
N PHE A 109 -25.35 -49.91 4.15
CA PHE A 109 -26.81 -49.87 4.32
C PHE A 109 -27.54 -50.90 3.45
N PRO A 110 -27.63 -52.17 3.87
CA PRO A 110 -28.64 -53.09 3.32
C PRO A 110 -30.03 -52.63 3.82
N GLY A 111 -30.82 -51.99 2.95
CA GLY A 111 -32.23 -51.67 3.22
C GLY A 111 -32.51 -50.44 4.10
N ALA A 112 -31.51 -49.60 4.41
CA ALA A 112 -31.70 -48.34 5.14
C ALA A 112 -31.61 -47.13 4.19
N VAL A 113 -32.39 -46.08 4.48
CA VAL A 113 -32.34 -44.81 3.74
C VAL A 113 -30.98 -44.16 4.01
N VAL A 114 -30.10 -44.21 3.00
CA VAL A 114 -28.77 -43.60 3.07
C VAL A 114 -28.94 -42.10 3.33
N ALA A 115 -28.30 -41.59 4.39
CA ALA A 115 -28.31 -40.16 4.68
C ALA A 115 -27.72 -39.41 3.49
N THR A 116 -28.42 -38.36 3.04
CA THR A 116 -28.00 -37.51 1.92
C THR A 116 -26.67 -36.78 2.15
N TRP A 117 -26.21 -36.77 3.40
CA TRP A 117 -25.00 -36.11 3.87
C TRP A 117 -24.06 -37.14 4.53
N LEU A 118 -22.90 -37.39 3.93
CA LEU A 118 -21.88 -38.27 4.52
C LEU A 118 -21.05 -37.49 5.53
N GLN A 119 -21.05 -37.90 6.79
CA GLN A 119 -20.14 -37.34 7.80
C GLN A 119 -18.72 -37.85 7.58
N VAL A 120 -17.80 -36.93 7.25
CA VAL A 120 -16.38 -37.21 6.98
C VAL A 120 -15.57 -37.16 8.27
N ASP A 121 -15.82 -36.15 9.11
CA ASP A 121 -15.19 -36.02 10.44
C ASP A 121 -15.90 -34.96 11.26
N GLY A 122 -16.21 -35.22 12.52
CA GLY A 122 -16.81 -34.23 13.43
C GLY A 122 -17.91 -33.40 12.72
N PRO A 123 -17.73 -32.07 12.54
CA PRO A 123 -18.70 -31.21 11.89
C PRO A 123 -18.60 -31.08 10.35
N ASN A 124 -17.77 -31.89 9.70
CA ASN A 124 -17.51 -31.84 8.26
C ASN A 124 -18.28 -32.94 7.53
N TYR A 125 -19.00 -32.55 6.49
CA TYR A 125 -19.84 -33.44 5.68
C TYR A 125 -19.47 -33.36 4.20
N LEU A 126 -19.50 -34.48 3.48
CA LEU A 126 -19.44 -34.47 2.02
C LEU A 126 -20.70 -33.78 1.49
N TYR A 127 -20.51 -32.72 0.71
CA TYR A 127 -21.59 -31.97 0.10
C TYR A 127 -21.90 -32.58 -1.28
N GLY A 128 -23.00 -33.32 -1.36
CA GLY A 128 -23.42 -34.02 -2.57
C GLY A 128 -22.59 -35.28 -2.84
N MET A 129 -21.88 -35.29 -3.96
CA MET A 129 -21.09 -36.42 -4.44
C MET A 129 -19.74 -35.93 -4.95
N GLY A 130 -18.78 -36.84 -5.09
CA GLY A 130 -17.50 -36.52 -5.70
C GLY A 130 -17.33 -37.23 -7.03
N ARG A 131 -16.37 -36.76 -7.82
CA ARG A 131 -16.05 -37.36 -9.12
C ARG A 131 -14.56 -37.58 -9.30
N ILE A 132 -14.23 -38.59 -10.07
CA ILE A 132 -12.91 -38.81 -10.66
C ILE A 132 -13.01 -38.50 -12.14
N ARG A 133 -12.05 -37.74 -12.66
CA ARG A 133 -11.98 -37.34 -14.06
C ARG A 133 -10.58 -37.58 -14.60
N ALA A 134 -10.48 -38.28 -15.72
CA ALA A 134 -9.21 -38.53 -16.40
C ALA A 134 -9.24 -37.96 -17.83
N LEU A 135 -8.11 -37.38 -18.26
CA LEU A 135 -7.89 -36.99 -19.66
C LEU A 135 -6.84 -37.88 -20.30
N ASN A 136 -7.19 -38.39 -21.47
CA ASN A 136 -6.35 -39.25 -22.27
C ASN A 136 -5.99 -38.57 -23.59
N VAL A 137 -4.85 -38.98 -24.14
CA VAL A 137 -4.34 -38.51 -25.43
C VAL A 137 -4.43 -39.64 -26.46
N GLN A 138 -4.71 -39.28 -27.72
CA GLN A 138 -4.76 -40.21 -28.83
C GLN A 138 -3.38 -40.81 -29.11
N ALA A 139 -3.33 -42.06 -29.56
CA ALA A 139 -2.08 -42.68 -29.98
C ALA A 139 -1.52 -41.96 -31.21
N ASP A 140 -0.20 -41.78 -31.24
CA ASP A 140 0.60 -41.16 -32.32
C ASP A 140 0.22 -39.71 -32.68
N ALA A 141 -0.56 -39.06 -31.81
CA ALA A 141 -0.81 -37.63 -31.87
C ALA A 141 0.35 -36.87 -31.20
N ASP A 142 0.93 -35.91 -31.93
CA ASP A 142 2.09 -35.11 -31.49
C ASP A 142 3.32 -35.90 -31.03
N CYS A 143 3.41 -37.17 -31.44
CA CYS A 143 4.58 -38.02 -31.25
C CYS A 143 4.78 -38.94 -32.45
N ARG A 144 6.03 -39.15 -32.86
CA ARG A 144 6.40 -40.13 -33.89
C ARG A 144 7.58 -40.95 -33.42
N VAL A 145 7.42 -42.26 -33.44
CA VAL A 145 8.52 -43.19 -33.23
C VAL A 145 9.39 -43.19 -34.49
N ALA A 146 10.71 -43.06 -34.32
CA ALA A 146 11.63 -43.18 -35.44
C ALA A 146 11.50 -44.58 -36.07
N GLU A 147 11.56 -44.67 -37.40
CA GLU A 147 11.28 -45.89 -38.17
C GLU A 147 12.07 -47.11 -37.67
N GLN A 148 13.32 -46.89 -37.23
CA GLN A 148 14.22 -47.91 -36.68
C GLN A 148 13.69 -48.58 -35.40
N PHE A 149 12.81 -47.92 -34.64
CA PHE A 149 12.29 -48.38 -33.36
C PHE A 149 10.81 -48.78 -33.40
N GLN A 150 10.14 -48.63 -34.55
CA GLN A 150 8.71 -48.90 -34.69
C GLN A 150 8.34 -50.36 -34.42
N SER A 151 9.27 -51.30 -34.67
CA SER A 151 9.08 -52.72 -34.32
C SER A 151 9.08 -53.00 -32.82
N TYR A 152 9.69 -52.13 -32.02
CA TYR A 152 9.79 -52.27 -30.56
C TYR A 152 8.71 -51.43 -29.85
N PHE A 153 8.38 -50.26 -30.38
CA PHE A 153 7.40 -49.34 -29.82
C PHE A 153 6.33 -49.03 -30.88
N PRO A 154 5.23 -49.80 -30.90
CA PRO A 154 4.20 -49.67 -31.94
C PRO A 154 3.34 -48.41 -31.79
N THR A 155 3.27 -47.85 -30.58
CA THR A 155 2.42 -46.69 -30.24
C THR A 155 3.22 -45.69 -29.43
N CYS A 156 3.04 -44.40 -29.70
CA CYS A 156 3.54 -43.32 -28.85
C CYS A 156 2.41 -42.42 -28.33
N TYR A 157 2.59 -41.86 -27.14
CA TYR A 157 1.69 -40.85 -26.58
C TYR A 157 2.46 -39.54 -26.35
N GLY A 158 2.07 -38.48 -27.07
CA GLY A 158 2.68 -37.17 -26.95
C GLY A 158 2.33 -36.41 -25.66
N PRO A 159 2.78 -35.15 -25.53
CA PRO A 159 2.29 -34.22 -24.51
C PRO A 159 0.79 -33.92 -24.71
N PHE A 160 0.14 -33.41 -23.66
CA PHE A 160 -1.26 -33.00 -23.78
C PHE A 160 -1.39 -31.78 -24.70
N SER A 161 -2.21 -31.89 -25.74
CA SER A 161 -2.68 -30.79 -26.56
C SER A 161 -4.20 -30.91 -26.77
N PRO A 162 -4.94 -29.79 -26.94
CA PRO A 162 -6.38 -29.85 -27.21
C PRO A 162 -6.73 -30.66 -28.48
N GLU A 163 -5.83 -30.69 -29.45
CA GLU A 163 -6.00 -31.44 -30.71
C GLU A 163 -5.79 -32.95 -30.53
N ALA A 164 -4.92 -33.34 -29.60
CA ALA A 164 -4.60 -34.73 -29.32
C ALA A 164 -5.54 -35.40 -28.30
N LEU A 165 -6.62 -34.72 -27.88
CA LEU A 165 -7.56 -35.23 -26.88
C LEU A 165 -8.30 -36.49 -27.37
N ASP A 166 -8.24 -37.58 -26.58
CA ASP A 166 -9.00 -38.79 -26.82
C ASP A 166 -10.43 -38.65 -26.27
N THR A 167 -11.41 -38.83 -27.15
CA THR A 167 -12.84 -38.81 -26.81
C THR A 167 -13.53 -40.15 -27.06
N GLN A 168 -12.78 -41.16 -27.56
CA GLN A 168 -13.37 -42.45 -27.92
C GLN A 168 -13.69 -43.27 -26.66
N PRO A 169 -14.85 -43.95 -26.61
CA PRO A 169 -15.21 -44.77 -25.47
C PRO A 169 -14.32 -46.01 -25.37
N TYR A 170 -13.97 -46.43 -24.16
CA TYR A 170 -13.13 -47.61 -23.93
C TYR A 170 -13.51 -48.35 -22.63
N GLY A 171 -12.83 -49.47 -22.36
CA GLY A 171 -13.13 -50.36 -21.24
C GLY A 171 -14.06 -51.51 -21.64
N PRO A 172 -14.52 -52.31 -20.67
CA PRO A 172 -15.42 -53.43 -20.94
C PRO A 172 -16.75 -52.93 -21.47
N SER A 173 -17.41 -53.74 -22.30
CA SER A 173 -18.77 -53.46 -22.72
C SER A 173 -19.74 -53.84 -21.60
N ASN A 174 -20.65 -52.93 -21.25
CA ASN A 174 -21.79 -53.24 -20.39
C ASN A 174 -22.73 -54.27 -21.06
N GLU A 175 -23.76 -54.74 -20.36
CA GLU A 175 -24.76 -55.70 -20.88
C GLU A 175 -25.42 -55.24 -22.21
N GLU A 176 -25.43 -53.92 -22.47
CA GLU A 176 -25.95 -53.30 -23.69
C GLU A 176 -24.91 -53.13 -24.81
N GLY A 177 -23.69 -53.64 -24.65
CA GLY A 177 -22.60 -53.55 -25.64
C GLY A 177 -21.85 -52.22 -25.65
N VAL A 178 -22.29 -51.22 -24.87
CA VAL A 178 -21.65 -49.89 -24.76
C VAL A 178 -20.43 -49.96 -23.84
N PRO A 179 -19.25 -49.44 -24.23
CA PRO A 179 -18.10 -49.38 -23.35
C PRO A 179 -18.41 -48.60 -22.07
N THR A 180 -17.90 -49.08 -20.93
CA THR A 180 -18.23 -48.50 -19.61
C THR A 180 -17.69 -47.08 -19.47
N PHE A 181 -16.48 -46.80 -19.96
CA PHE A 181 -15.82 -45.51 -19.82
C PHE A 181 -16.10 -44.62 -21.02
N ASN A 182 -16.98 -43.64 -20.82
CA ASN A 182 -17.39 -42.70 -21.85
C ASN A 182 -16.92 -41.29 -21.50
N TYR A 183 -16.55 -40.53 -22.52
CA TYR A 183 -16.15 -39.14 -22.39
C TYR A 183 -17.36 -38.27 -22.02
N PHE A 184 -17.20 -37.39 -21.04
CA PHE A 184 -18.22 -36.41 -20.62
C PHE A 184 -17.66 -35.01 -20.81
N SER A 185 -18.35 -34.16 -21.59
CA SER A 185 -17.86 -32.84 -22.00
C SER A 185 -18.13 -31.70 -21.00
N ASP A 186 -18.58 -32.01 -19.77
CA ASP A 186 -18.94 -31.08 -18.68
C ASP A 186 -19.12 -29.59 -19.10
N PRO A 187 -20.31 -29.20 -19.61
CA PRO A 187 -20.52 -27.87 -20.16
C PRO A 187 -20.48 -26.76 -19.10
N ASP A 188 -20.73 -27.09 -17.83
CA ASP A 188 -20.75 -26.13 -16.73
C ASP A 188 -19.35 -25.93 -16.11
N GLY A 189 -18.39 -26.81 -16.44
CA GLY A 189 -17.02 -26.72 -15.95
C GLY A 189 -16.16 -25.73 -16.72
N GLY A 190 -15.19 -25.11 -16.03
CA GLY A 190 -14.14 -24.29 -16.64
C GLY A 190 -12.83 -25.05 -16.81
N ASP A 191 -11.97 -24.55 -17.69
CA ASP A 191 -10.63 -25.10 -17.92
C ASP A 191 -9.75 -25.02 -16.66
N TYR A 192 -8.93 -26.04 -16.47
CA TYR A 192 -7.96 -26.13 -15.38
C TYR A 192 -6.56 -25.74 -15.87
N SER A 193 -6.00 -24.69 -15.30
CA SER A 193 -4.64 -24.25 -15.57
C SER A 193 -3.65 -24.99 -14.67
N GLY A 194 -3.06 -26.06 -15.18
CA GLY A 194 -2.10 -26.90 -14.48
C GLY A 194 -0.65 -26.39 -14.51
N LEU A 195 0.27 -27.20 -13.99
CA LEU A 195 1.72 -26.92 -14.04
C LEU A 195 2.35 -27.30 -15.38
N VAL A 196 1.84 -28.35 -16.02
CA VAL A 196 2.33 -28.90 -17.28
C VAL A 196 1.53 -28.35 -18.46
N ALA A 197 0.20 -28.34 -18.37
CA ALA A 197 -0.68 -27.91 -19.45
C ALA A 197 -2.02 -27.34 -18.92
N VAL A 198 -2.80 -26.74 -19.83
CA VAL A 198 -4.18 -26.31 -19.56
C VAL A 198 -5.12 -27.41 -20.02
N TYR A 199 -5.95 -27.93 -19.12
CA TYR A 199 -6.84 -29.05 -19.38
C TYR A 199 -8.30 -28.59 -19.45
N PRO A 200 -9.09 -29.04 -20.44
CA PRO A 200 -10.51 -28.70 -20.53
C PRO A 200 -11.30 -29.31 -19.36
N SER A 201 -12.52 -28.81 -19.15
CA SER A 201 -13.45 -29.30 -18.13
C SER A 201 -13.89 -30.75 -18.36
N GLY A 202 -13.96 -31.19 -19.62
CA GLY A 202 -14.37 -32.53 -20.00
C GLY A 202 -13.33 -33.61 -19.68
N GLY A 203 -13.76 -34.87 -19.78
CA GLY A 203 -12.92 -36.04 -19.56
C GLY A 203 -13.73 -37.30 -19.35
N TYR A 204 -13.04 -38.43 -19.24
CA TYR A 204 -13.66 -39.67 -18.78
C TYR A 204 -14.01 -39.50 -17.31
N THR A 205 -15.30 -39.40 -16.99
CA THR A 205 -15.74 -38.98 -15.65
C THR A 205 -16.58 -40.07 -14.99
N GLU A 206 -16.21 -40.45 -13.78
CA GLU A 206 -16.98 -41.37 -12.94
C GLU A 206 -17.28 -40.74 -11.58
N ILE A 207 -18.43 -41.09 -11.00
CA ILE A 207 -18.93 -40.50 -9.74
C ILE A 207 -18.87 -41.51 -8.61
N PHE A 208 -18.33 -41.05 -7.48
CA PHE A 208 -18.41 -41.74 -6.19
C PHE A 208 -19.42 -41.04 -5.26
N THR A 209 -20.16 -41.85 -4.52
CA THR A 209 -21.35 -41.46 -3.76
C THR A 209 -21.09 -41.55 -2.25
N PRO A 210 -22.00 -41.03 -1.40
CA PRO A 210 -21.97 -41.29 0.04
C PRO A 210 -21.96 -42.78 0.44
N ASP A 211 -22.37 -43.69 -0.45
CA ASP A 211 -22.35 -45.12 -0.21
C ASP A 211 -20.97 -45.71 -0.56
N TYR A 212 -20.33 -46.27 0.46
CA TYR A 212 -18.99 -46.86 0.35
C TYR A 212 -18.98 -48.08 -0.58
N LEU A 213 -19.99 -48.94 -0.50
CA LEU A 213 -19.98 -50.22 -1.24
C LEU A 213 -20.06 -49.98 -2.75
N THR A 214 -21.01 -49.15 -3.19
CA THR A 214 -21.15 -48.79 -4.61
C THR A 214 -19.93 -48.04 -5.13
N SER A 215 -19.36 -47.14 -4.34
CA SER A 215 -18.16 -46.38 -4.73
C SER A 215 -16.93 -47.26 -4.83
N ASN A 216 -16.70 -48.14 -3.85
CA ASN A 216 -15.57 -49.05 -3.82
C ASN A 216 -15.63 -50.09 -4.96
N GLU A 217 -16.82 -50.60 -5.27
CA GLU A 217 -17.03 -51.50 -6.42
C GLU A 217 -16.67 -50.80 -7.74
N LYS A 218 -17.14 -49.56 -7.95
CA LYS A 218 -16.76 -48.76 -9.14
C LYS A 218 -15.26 -48.58 -9.25
N PHE A 219 -14.58 -48.17 -8.17
CA PHE A 219 -13.12 -48.00 -8.18
C PHE A 219 -12.37 -49.30 -8.41
N HIS A 220 -12.86 -50.43 -7.89
CA HIS A 220 -12.29 -51.74 -8.18
C HIS A 220 -12.37 -52.08 -9.68
N ILE A 221 -13.53 -51.89 -10.30
CA ILE A 221 -13.71 -52.10 -11.75
C ILE A 221 -12.78 -51.18 -12.54
N MET A 222 -12.70 -49.89 -12.17
CA MET A 222 -11.80 -48.94 -12.83
C MET A 222 -10.33 -49.37 -12.76
N ARG A 223 -9.90 -49.95 -11.65
CA ARG A 223 -8.53 -50.44 -11.50
C ARG A 223 -8.28 -51.71 -12.31
N THR A 224 -9.19 -52.69 -12.29
CA THR A 224 -9.01 -53.97 -12.97
C THR A 224 -9.13 -53.85 -14.49
N GLU A 225 -9.98 -52.94 -14.95
CA GLU A 225 -10.31 -52.74 -16.37
C GLU A 225 -9.46 -51.66 -17.05
N GLY A 226 -8.43 -51.16 -16.38
CA GLY A 226 -7.45 -50.24 -16.98
C GLY A 226 -8.01 -48.84 -17.28
N TYR A 227 -8.80 -48.26 -16.38
CA TYR A 227 -9.27 -46.87 -16.50
C TYR A 227 -8.12 -45.86 -16.61
N LEU A 228 -7.00 -46.12 -15.94
CA LEU A 228 -5.76 -45.35 -16.08
C LEU A 228 -4.75 -46.16 -16.89
N SER A 229 -4.11 -45.50 -17.84
CA SER A 229 -3.16 -46.11 -18.77
C SER A 229 -2.05 -45.11 -19.13
N GLU A 230 -1.06 -45.55 -19.91
CA GLU A 230 0.07 -44.73 -20.41
C GLU A 230 -0.40 -43.53 -21.26
N LYS A 231 -1.62 -43.60 -21.80
CA LYS A 231 -2.28 -42.51 -22.52
C LYS A 231 -2.81 -41.39 -21.63
N THR A 232 -2.94 -41.61 -20.32
CA THR A 232 -3.48 -40.62 -19.38
C THR A 232 -2.47 -39.50 -19.13
N ARG A 233 -2.94 -38.25 -19.13
CA ARG A 233 -2.12 -37.05 -18.87
C ARG A 233 -2.55 -36.26 -17.65
N ALA A 234 -3.82 -36.34 -17.26
CA ALA A 234 -4.28 -35.70 -16.04
C ALA A 234 -5.38 -36.53 -15.38
N ILE A 235 -5.34 -36.59 -14.05
CA ILE A 235 -6.33 -37.24 -13.21
C ILE A 235 -6.77 -36.23 -12.15
N PHE A 236 -8.07 -36.06 -11.98
CA PHE A 236 -8.67 -35.15 -11.01
C PHE A 236 -9.58 -35.94 -10.07
N LEU A 237 -9.39 -35.79 -8.76
CA LEU A 237 -10.37 -36.17 -7.74
C LEU A 237 -11.00 -34.88 -7.22
N GLU A 238 -12.29 -34.69 -7.51
CA GLU A 238 -13.02 -33.46 -7.26
C GLU A 238 -14.21 -33.73 -6.34
N PHE A 239 -14.27 -33.03 -5.20
CA PHE A 239 -15.33 -33.21 -4.20
C PHE A 239 -15.44 -31.95 -3.33
N THR A 240 -16.58 -31.76 -2.69
CA THR A 240 -16.82 -30.60 -1.82
C THR A 240 -17.14 -31.06 -0.41
N ILE A 241 -16.48 -30.48 0.58
CA ILE A 241 -16.76 -30.74 2.00
C ILE A 241 -17.39 -29.49 2.61
N TYR A 242 -18.55 -29.65 3.24
CA TYR A 242 -19.25 -28.59 3.95
C TYR A 242 -19.06 -28.72 5.46
N ASN A 243 -18.59 -27.66 6.11
CA ASN A 243 -18.54 -27.57 7.56
C ASN A 243 -19.78 -26.82 8.08
N PHE A 244 -20.67 -27.54 8.78
CA PHE A 244 -21.94 -26.94 9.20
C PHE A 244 -21.81 -25.94 10.35
N ASN A 245 -20.78 -26.06 11.21
CA ASN A 245 -20.55 -25.14 12.32
C ASN A 245 -20.07 -23.77 11.84
N LEU A 246 -19.26 -23.75 10.77
CA LEU A 246 -18.67 -22.54 10.21
C LEU A 246 -19.43 -22.00 9.00
N GLY A 247 -20.31 -22.79 8.38
CA GLY A 247 -21.00 -22.42 7.13
C GLY A 247 -20.04 -22.28 5.94
N LEU A 248 -18.97 -23.06 5.92
CA LEU A 248 -17.90 -22.99 4.91
C LEU A 248 -17.92 -24.23 4.00
N TYR A 249 -17.71 -24.00 2.71
CA TYR A 249 -17.55 -25.02 1.69
C TYR A 249 -16.09 -25.14 1.31
N GLY A 250 -15.50 -26.32 1.42
CA GLY A 250 -14.15 -26.64 0.98
C GLY A 250 -14.24 -27.38 -0.34
N VAL A 251 -14.08 -26.65 -1.44
CA VAL A 251 -14.07 -27.20 -2.79
C VAL A 251 -12.68 -27.78 -3.03
N CYS A 252 -12.58 -29.10 -3.03
CA CYS A 252 -11.33 -29.84 -3.08
C CYS A 252 -11.10 -30.41 -4.49
N ARG A 253 -9.91 -30.18 -5.04
CA ARG A 253 -9.41 -30.81 -6.25
C ARG A 253 -8.00 -31.31 -6.02
N LEU A 254 -7.85 -32.63 -6.08
CA LEU A 254 -6.54 -33.26 -6.19
C LEU A 254 -6.26 -33.48 -7.68
N ALA A 255 -5.25 -32.81 -8.23
CA ALA A 255 -4.84 -32.99 -9.61
C ALA A 255 -3.50 -33.73 -9.66
N PHE A 256 -3.44 -34.77 -10.48
CA PHE A 256 -2.25 -35.53 -10.79
C PHE A 256 -1.99 -35.35 -12.29
N GLU A 257 -0.94 -34.60 -12.63
CA GLU A 257 -0.52 -34.37 -14.01
C GLU A 257 0.65 -35.26 -14.35
N VAL A 258 0.57 -35.92 -15.50
CA VAL A 258 1.59 -36.85 -16.01
C VAL A 258 2.22 -36.23 -17.25
N ALA A 259 3.49 -35.87 -17.14
CA ALA A 259 4.26 -35.39 -18.28
C ALA A 259 4.47 -36.51 -19.31
N ALA A 260 4.68 -36.15 -20.58
CA ALA A 260 4.98 -37.15 -21.63
C ALA A 260 6.25 -37.97 -21.33
N ALA A 261 7.16 -37.43 -20.52
CA ALA A 261 8.35 -38.13 -20.04
C ALA A 261 8.07 -39.18 -18.94
N GLY A 262 6.84 -39.24 -18.42
CA GLY A 262 6.45 -40.13 -17.33
C GLY A 262 6.60 -39.54 -15.92
N ASP A 263 6.93 -38.25 -15.80
CA ASP A 263 7.00 -37.55 -14.51
C ASP A 263 5.60 -37.21 -13.99
N TRP A 264 5.38 -37.35 -12.68
CA TRP A 264 4.10 -37.10 -12.01
C TRP A 264 4.21 -35.86 -11.14
N THR A 265 3.38 -34.87 -11.41
CA THR A 265 3.27 -33.66 -10.60
C THR A 265 1.89 -33.59 -9.97
N ASN A 266 1.85 -33.43 -8.65
CA ASN A 266 0.63 -33.52 -7.87
C ASN A 266 0.33 -32.16 -7.24
N THR A 267 -0.90 -31.67 -7.37
CA THR A 267 -1.34 -30.42 -6.78
C THR A 267 -2.64 -30.62 -6.01
N PHE A 268 -2.69 -30.08 -4.79
CA PHE A 268 -3.91 -30.06 -3.99
C PHE A 268 -4.47 -28.65 -3.88
N GLU A 269 -5.52 -28.39 -4.67
CA GLU A 269 -6.26 -27.15 -4.64
C GLU A 269 -7.46 -27.27 -3.71
N ILE A 270 -7.53 -26.35 -2.74
CA ILE A 270 -8.64 -26.23 -1.81
C ILE A 270 -9.07 -24.78 -1.86
N ASP A 271 -10.28 -24.53 -2.38
CA ASP A 271 -10.90 -23.23 -2.34
C ASP A 271 -11.99 -23.23 -1.27
N VAL A 272 -11.89 -22.32 -0.30
CA VAL A 272 -12.88 -22.20 0.77
C VAL A 272 -13.88 -21.10 0.44
N LEU A 273 -15.15 -21.48 0.31
CA LEU A 273 -16.25 -20.58 -0.06
C LEU A 273 -17.18 -20.35 1.13
N MET A 274 -17.77 -19.17 1.18
CA MET A 274 -18.84 -18.81 2.11
C MET A 274 -20.18 -18.84 1.39
N GLN A 275 -21.25 -19.08 2.15
CA GLN A 275 -22.62 -19.03 1.63
C GLN A 275 -22.95 -17.72 0.90
N ARG A 276 -22.42 -16.58 1.37
CA ARG A 276 -22.60 -15.25 0.75
C ARG A 276 -22.07 -15.15 -0.69
N HIS A 277 -21.09 -15.97 -1.07
CA HIS A 277 -20.59 -15.99 -2.44
C HIS A 277 -21.52 -16.77 -3.38
N LEU A 278 -22.30 -17.70 -2.85
CA LEU A 278 -23.26 -18.49 -3.62
C LEU A 278 -24.58 -17.75 -3.80
N GLN A 279 -25.02 -17.01 -2.79
CA GLN A 279 -26.26 -16.26 -2.84
C GLN A 279 -26.06 -14.84 -2.29
N PRO A 280 -26.63 -13.80 -2.92
CA PRO A 280 -26.43 -12.41 -2.51
C PRO A 280 -26.91 -12.12 -1.07
N LEU A 281 -27.93 -12.86 -0.59
CA LEU A 281 -28.41 -12.76 0.80
C LEU A 281 -27.77 -13.78 1.76
N GLY A 282 -26.81 -14.59 1.28
CA GLY A 282 -26.17 -15.62 2.08
C GLY A 282 -27.17 -16.57 2.74
N SER A 283 -27.14 -16.60 4.08
CA SER A 283 -28.05 -17.41 4.90
C SER A 283 -29.27 -16.64 5.40
N GLY A 284 -29.39 -15.35 5.04
CA GLY A 284 -30.45 -14.46 5.49
C GLY A 284 -30.22 -13.86 6.89
N THR A 285 -29.01 -13.94 7.42
CA THR A 285 -28.67 -13.38 8.74
C THR A 285 -28.62 -11.85 8.72
N THR A 286 -28.74 -11.21 9.89
CA THR A 286 -28.64 -9.74 10.01
C THR A 286 -27.29 -9.21 9.56
N GLU A 287 -26.22 -9.97 9.76
CA GLU A 287 -24.87 -9.65 9.27
C GLU A 287 -24.80 -9.65 7.74
N ASP A 288 -25.38 -10.67 7.09
CA ASP A 288 -25.44 -10.76 5.62
C ASP A 288 -26.17 -9.54 5.03
N TRP A 289 -27.29 -9.13 5.64
CA TRP A 289 -28.03 -7.93 5.24
C TRP A 289 -27.22 -6.64 5.41
N LEU A 290 -26.49 -6.50 6.52
CA LEU A 290 -25.64 -5.33 6.77
C LEU A 290 -24.54 -5.22 5.70
N PHE A 291 -23.87 -6.33 5.38
CA PHE A 291 -22.83 -6.34 4.35
C PHE A 291 -23.39 -6.00 2.96
N LEU A 292 -24.58 -6.50 2.60
CA LEU A 292 -25.24 -6.15 1.34
C LEU A 292 -25.51 -4.64 1.24
N ILE A 293 -25.98 -4.02 2.34
CA ILE A 293 -26.21 -2.56 2.39
C ILE A 293 -24.88 -1.80 2.23
N LEU A 294 -23.81 -2.26 2.88
CA LEU A 294 -22.48 -1.66 2.76
C LEU A 294 -21.92 -1.80 1.34
N GLU A 295 -22.09 -2.97 0.70
CA GLU A 295 -21.70 -3.18 -0.70
C GLU A 295 -22.51 -2.26 -1.64
N ALA A 296 -23.81 -2.10 -1.42
CA ALA A 296 -24.64 -1.17 -2.19
C ALA A 296 -24.20 0.29 -2.00
N ALA A 297 -23.81 0.68 -0.78
CA ALA A 297 -23.23 1.99 -0.51
C ALA A 297 -21.88 2.19 -1.23
N LEU A 298 -21.02 1.16 -1.26
CA LEU A 298 -19.77 1.19 -2.02
C LEU A 298 -20.05 1.40 -3.52
N LEU A 299 -21.00 0.66 -4.09
CA LEU A 299 -21.39 0.81 -5.49
C LEU A 299 -21.87 2.22 -5.82
N LEU A 300 -22.60 2.87 -4.90
CA LEU A 300 -23.01 4.26 -5.07
C LEU A 300 -21.82 5.22 -5.08
N PHE A 301 -20.81 5.00 -4.24
CA PHE A 301 -19.55 5.76 -4.29
C PHE A 301 -18.79 5.53 -5.59
N VAL A 302 -18.70 4.29 -6.06
CA VAL A 302 -18.05 3.96 -7.35
C VAL A 302 -18.77 4.68 -8.49
N LEU A 303 -20.10 4.63 -8.53
CA LEU A 303 -20.89 5.34 -9.54
C LEU A 303 -20.66 6.85 -9.49
N ARG A 304 -20.64 7.43 -8.28
CA ARG A 304 -20.32 8.85 -8.10
C ARG A 304 -18.94 9.20 -8.65
N TYR A 305 -17.91 8.42 -8.35
CA TYR A 305 -16.55 8.67 -8.84
C TYR A 305 -16.42 8.47 -10.35
N VAL A 306 -17.11 7.49 -10.92
CA VAL A 306 -17.18 7.32 -12.39
C VAL A 306 -17.82 8.54 -13.04
N LEU A 307 -18.90 9.09 -12.47
CA LEU A 307 -19.53 10.32 -12.97
C LEU A 307 -18.65 11.55 -12.79
N GLU A 308 -17.91 11.64 -11.67
CA GLU A 308 -16.96 12.72 -11.39
C GLU A 308 -15.84 12.72 -12.43
N GLU A 309 -15.13 11.60 -12.61
CA GLU A 309 -14.07 11.46 -13.62
C GLU A 309 -14.61 11.63 -15.05
N ALA A 310 -15.81 11.11 -15.35
CA ALA A 310 -16.44 11.30 -16.64
C ALA A 310 -16.73 12.77 -16.96
N SER A 311 -17.14 13.55 -15.95
CA SER A 311 -17.41 14.97 -16.13
C SER A 311 -16.14 15.82 -16.35
N GLU A 312 -14.97 15.33 -15.96
CA GLU A 312 -13.71 16.06 -16.10
C GLU A 312 -13.16 16.00 -17.54
N PHE A 313 -13.27 14.84 -18.20
CA PHE A 313 -12.84 14.68 -19.60
C PHE A 313 -13.93 15.06 -20.62
N VAL A 314 -15.21 14.92 -20.27
CA VAL A 314 -16.35 15.40 -21.06
C VAL A 314 -16.62 16.88 -20.72
N GLY A 315 -15.94 17.78 -21.42
CA GLY A 315 -16.18 19.21 -21.29
C GLY A 315 -17.53 19.60 -21.89
N PHE A 316 -18.50 19.97 -21.05
CA PHE A 316 -19.72 20.63 -21.51
C PHE A 316 -19.47 22.14 -21.64
N GLU A 317 -18.96 22.57 -22.80
CA GLU A 317 -18.87 24.00 -23.10
C GLU A 317 -20.23 24.54 -23.57
N SER A 318 -20.92 25.28 -22.70
CA SER A 318 -22.10 26.05 -23.08
C SER A 318 -21.65 27.42 -23.60
N LYS A 319 -21.28 27.49 -24.88
CA LYS A 319 -21.17 28.76 -25.61
C LYS A 319 -22.42 28.96 -26.48
N GLY A 320 -23.30 29.86 -26.06
CA GLY A 320 -24.44 30.32 -26.87
C GLY A 320 -25.62 29.34 -26.99
N GLY A 321 -25.94 28.58 -25.93
CA GLY A 321 -27.17 27.77 -25.87
C GLY A 321 -27.16 26.46 -26.68
N LYS A 322 -26.03 26.09 -27.30
CA LYS A 322 -25.81 24.77 -27.91
C LYS A 322 -24.76 24.02 -27.09
N MET A 323 -25.13 22.88 -26.51
CA MET A 323 -24.17 21.96 -25.90
C MET A 323 -23.27 21.39 -27.00
N ARG A 324 -21.97 21.63 -26.89
CA ARG A 324 -20.97 20.89 -27.65
C ARG A 324 -20.17 20.05 -26.66
N ILE A 325 -20.06 18.76 -26.98
CA ILE A 325 -19.23 17.81 -26.27
C ILE A 325 -17.82 17.97 -26.83
N SER A 326 -16.88 18.44 -26.02
CA SER A 326 -15.45 18.43 -26.35
C SER A 326 -14.72 17.45 -25.43
N ILE A 327 -13.95 16.55 -26.03
CA ILE A 327 -13.09 15.60 -25.30
C ILE A 327 -11.72 16.25 -25.16
N LYS A 328 -11.23 16.37 -23.92
CA LYS A 328 -9.88 16.88 -23.63
C LYS A 328 -8.88 15.73 -23.68
N TRP A 329 -8.13 15.59 -24.77
CA TRP A 329 -7.13 14.53 -24.92
C TRP A 329 -5.95 14.65 -23.93
N ASP A 330 -5.61 15.88 -23.51
CA ASP A 330 -4.54 16.13 -22.53
C ASP A 330 -4.81 15.49 -21.16
N TYR A 331 -6.09 15.21 -20.84
CA TYR A 331 -6.48 14.54 -19.60
C TYR A 331 -5.95 13.10 -19.51
N PHE A 332 -5.86 12.40 -20.65
CA PHE A 332 -5.38 11.01 -20.71
C PHE A 332 -3.85 10.90 -20.70
N LEU A 333 -3.12 12.02 -20.76
CA LEU A 333 -1.67 12.04 -20.62
C LEU A 333 -1.23 12.21 -19.15
N ASP A 334 -2.15 12.57 -18.26
CA ASP A 334 -1.85 12.69 -16.82
C ASP A 334 -1.90 11.32 -16.14
N ALA A 335 -0.77 10.93 -15.53
CA ALA A 335 -0.60 9.65 -14.85
C ALA A 335 -1.61 9.44 -13.71
N TRP A 336 -2.03 10.51 -13.04
CA TRP A 336 -3.02 10.43 -11.95
C TRP A 336 -4.39 10.01 -12.45
N ASN A 337 -4.83 10.58 -13.58
CA ASN A 337 -6.12 10.26 -14.16
C ASN A 337 -6.15 8.83 -14.69
N ILE A 338 -5.06 8.35 -15.29
CA ILE A 338 -4.92 6.95 -15.73
C ILE A 338 -5.04 6.01 -14.52
N LEU A 339 -4.38 6.33 -13.40
CA LEU A 339 -4.45 5.52 -12.18
C LEU A 339 -5.86 5.52 -11.59
N ASP A 340 -6.54 6.67 -11.59
CA ASP A 340 -7.91 6.82 -11.12
C ASP A 340 -8.89 5.97 -11.95
N TRP A 341 -8.78 6.00 -13.28
CA TRP A 341 -9.57 5.14 -14.17
C TRP A 341 -9.26 3.67 -13.99
N PHE A 342 -7.98 3.31 -13.86
CA PHE A 342 -7.56 1.92 -13.68
C PHE A 342 -8.13 1.33 -12.38
N ASN A 343 -8.08 2.07 -11.28
CA ASN A 343 -8.72 1.70 -10.02
C ASN A 343 -10.24 1.50 -10.19
N LEU A 344 -10.94 2.46 -10.79
CA LEU A 344 -12.39 2.39 -11.01
C LEU A 344 -12.79 1.21 -11.90
N ILE A 345 -12.05 0.95 -12.98
CA ILE A 345 -12.28 -0.20 -13.87
C ILE A 345 -12.13 -1.50 -13.09
N MET A 346 -11.10 -1.65 -12.25
CA MET A 346 -10.96 -2.84 -11.41
C MET A 346 -12.13 -3.01 -10.43
N MET A 347 -12.64 -1.93 -9.84
CA MET A 347 -13.83 -1.99 -8.99
C MET A 347 -15.05 -2.50 -9.77
N ILE A 348 -15.29 -1.97 -10.97
CA ILE A 348 -16.40 -2.40 -11.84
C ILE A 348 -16.25 -3.87 -12.23
N VAL A 349 -15.06 -4.29 -12.67
CA VAL A 349 -14.78 -5.69 -13.06
C VAL A 349 -14.99 -6.64 -11.87
N THR A 350 -14.58 -6.24 -10.66
CA THR A 350 -14.83 -7.02 -9.44
C THR A 350 -16.33 -7.26 -9.22
N VAL A 351 -17.16 -6.24 -9.43
CA VAL A 351 -18.62 -6.33 -9.31
C VAL A 351 -19.19 -7.24 -10.39
N CYS A 352 -18.71 -7.15 -11.63
CA CYS A 352 -19.11 -8.05 -12.71
C CYS A 352 -18.82 -9.53 -12.36
N TYR A 353 -17.63 -9.84 -11.83
CA TYR A 353 -17.31 -11.19 -11.37
C TYR A 353 -18.20 -11.66 -10.22
N LYS A 354 -18.56 -10.79 -9.28
CA LYS A 354 -19.52 -11.14 -8.21
C LYS A 354 -20.89 -11.50 -8.78
N ILE A 355 -21.41 -10.72 -9.73
CA ILE A 355 -22.69 -11.00 -10.40
C ILE A 355 -22.64 -12.31 -11.18
N ASP A 356 -21.57 -12.55 -11.94
CA ASP A 356 -21.37 -13.81 -12.67
C ASP A 356 -21.30 -15.02 -11.72
N THR A 357 -20.67 -14.84 -10.55
CA THR A 357 -20.62 -15.86 -9.50
C THR A 357 -22.01 -16.20 -8.97
N TRP A 358 -22.86 -15.20 -8.70
CA TRP A 358 -24.24 -15.44 -8.27
C TRP A 358 -25.09 -16.10 -9.36
N ALA A 359 -24.88 -15.73 -10.63
CA ALA A 359 -25.58 -16.34 -11.75
C ALA A 359 -25.24 -17.84 -11.88
N LYS A 360 -23.96 -18.19 -11.79
CA LYS A 360 -23.47 -19.59 -11.82
C LYS A 360 -23.85 -20.37 -10.58
N ALA A 361 -23.87 -19.73 -9.41
CA ALA A 361 -24.26 -20.39 -8.17
C ALA A 361 -25.77 -20.69 -8.12
N GLY A 362 -26.60 -19.93 -8.84
CA GLY A 362 -28.04 -20.17 -8.94
C GLY A 362 -28.41 -21.53 -9.55
N SER A 363 -27.52 -22.14 -10.35
CA SER A 363 -27.71 -23.50 -10.89
C SER A 363 -27.12 -24.62 -10.02
N LEU A 364 -26.44 -24.28 -8.92
CA LEU A 364 -25.83 -25.26 -8.02
C LEU A 364 -26.85 -25.70 -6.96
N TYR A 365 -27.60 -26.76 -7.26
CA TYR A 365 -28.44 -27.46 -6.29
C TYR A 365 -27.91 -28.88 -6.06
N VAL A 366 -27.95 -29.33 -4.80
CA VAL A 366 -27.63 -30.72 -4.46
C VAL A 366 -28.76 -31.59 -4.96
N ILE A 367 -28.46 -32.42 -5.95
CA ILE A 367 -29.38 -33.46 -6.43
C ILE A 367 -29.14 -34.68 -5.55
N SER A 368 -30.11 -34.98 -4.67
CA SER A 368 -30.14 -36.25 -3.97
C SER A 368 -31.00 -37.24 -4.75
N PRO A 369 -30.42 -38.27 -5.38
CA PRO A 369 -31.21 -39.34 -5.98
C PRO A 369 -31.92 -40.15 -4.89
N SER A 370 -33.04 -40.78 -5.25
CA SER A 370 -33.75 -41.73 -4.39
C SER A 370 -33.02 -43.06 -4.26
N ASP A 371 -32.19 -43.44 -5.24
CA ASP A 371 -31.31 -44.61 -5.22
C ASP A 371 -29.90 -44.21 -5.71
N TRP A 372 -28.89 -44.46 -4.88
CA TRP A 372 -27.49 -44.17 -5.17
C TRP A 372 -26.89 -45.06 -6.27
N LYS A 373 -27.59 -46.14 -6.66
CA LYS A 373 -27.21 -46.97 -7.82
C LYS A 373 -27.56 -46.34 -9.16
N LEU A 374 -28.50 -45.39 -9.19
CA LEU A 374 -28.97 -44.70 -10.41
C LEU A 374 -28.32 -43.33 -10.63
N VAL A 375 -27.12 -43.12 -10.08
CA VAL A 375 -26.40 -41.84 -10.17
C VAL A 375 -25.82 -41.65 -11.56
N THR A 376 -26.27 -40.59 -12.23
CA THR A 376 -25.77 -40.17 -13.54
C THR A 376 -24.68 -39.11 -13.40
N ARG A 377 -23.75 -39.06 -14.37
CA ARG A 377 -22.63 -38.08 -14.43
C ARG A 377 -23.06 -36.61 -14.27
N GLY A 378 -24.27 -36.25 -14.72
CA GLY A 378 -24.83 -34.90 -14.62
C GLY A 378 -25.42 -34.54 -13.24
N MET A 379 -25.39 -35.44 -12.25
CA MET A 379 -25.89 -35.14 -10.90
C MET A 379 -24.82 -34.51 -10.00
N TYR A 380 -23.56 -34.46 -10.43
CA TYR A 380 -22.48 -33.79 -9.71
C TYR A 380 -22.60 -32.26 -9.84
N SER A 381 -22.65 -31.57 -8.71
CA SER A 381 -22.66 -30.09 -8.68
C SER A 381 -21.22 -29.55 -8.74
N ASN A 382 -20.85 -28.91 -9.84
CA ASN A 382 -19.49 -28.41 -10.05
C ASN A 382 -19.29 -27.01 -9.43
N PHE A 383 -18.62 -26.95 -8.27
CA PHE A 383 -18.33 -25.67 -7.58
C PHE A 383 -17.05 -24.97 -8.08
N HIS A 384 -16.22 -25.62 -8.89
CA HIS A 384 -14.93 -25.08 -9.32
C HIS A 384 -15.02 -23.77 -10.13
N PRO A 385 -15.98 -23.57 -11.06
CA PRO A 385 -16.12 -22.30 -11.78
C PRO A 385 -16.43 -21.13 -10.82
N VAL A 386 -17.27 -21.38 -9.83
CA VAL A 386 -17.61 -20.39 -8.79
C VAL A 386 -16.38 -20.08 -7.93
N ALA A 387 -15.65 -21.10 -7.51
CA ALA A 387 -14.40 -20.94 -6.77
C ALA A 387 -13.34 -20.14 -7.56
N ALA A 388 -13.19 -20.42 -8.85
CA ALA A 388 -12.28 -19.70 -9.74
C ALA A 388 -12.63 -18.21 -9.84
N ASN A 389 -13.92 -17.86 -10.00
CA ASN A 389 -14.36 -16.47 -10.00
C ASN A 389 -14.03 -15.76 -8.67
N ILE A 390 -14.25 -16.42 -7.54
CA ILE A 390 -13.95 -15.86 -6.21
C ILE A 390 -12.45 -15.64 -6.03
N ARG A 391 -11.61 -16.56 -6.51
CA ARG A 391 -10.15 -16.41 -6.55
C ARG A 391 -9.74 -15.17 -7.35
N GLN A 392 -10.41 -14.90 -8.48
CA GLN A 392 -10.19 -13.69 -9.26
C GLN A 392 -10.68 -12.43 -8.53
N VAL A 393 -11.85 -12.47 -7.89
CA VAL A 393 -12.36 -11.37 -7.06
C VAL A 393 -11.37 -11.02 -5.96
N HIS A 394 -10.82 -12.01 -5.24
CA HIS A 394 -9.82 -11.77 -4.19
C HIS A 394 -8.54 -11.15 -4.74
N SER A 395 -8.07 -11.63 -5.89
CA SER A 395 -6.88 -11.08 -6.57
C SER A 395 -7.08 -9.62 -7.01
N LEU A 396 -8.24 -9.32 -7.60
CA LEU A 396 -8.61 -7.97 -8.02
C LEU A 396 -8.76 -7.02 -6.82
N VAL A 397 -9.45 -7.45 -5.75
CA VAL A 397 -9.61 -6.66 -4.52
C VAL A 397 -8.25 -6.39 -3.87
N ALA A 398 -7.33 -7.35 -3.83
CA ALA A 398 -6.00 -7.17 -3.25
C ALA A 398 -5.21 -6.08 -3.99
N PHE A 399 -5.15 -6.15 -5.32
CA PHE A 399 -4.45 -5.13 -6.12
C PHE A 399 -5.13 -3.76 -6.03
N ASN A 400 -6.46 -3.75 -6.11
CA ASN A 400 -7.26 -2.54 -6.01
C ASN A 400 -7.14 -1.86 -4.63
N THR A 401 -6.92 -2.64 -3.56
CA THR A 401 -6.65 -2.11 -2.23
C THR A 401 -5.37 -1.27 -2.22
N ILE A 402 -4.30 -1.75 -2.86
CA ILE A 402 -3.05 -1.00 -3.00
C ILE A 402 -3.30 0.31 -3.76
N LEU A 403 -4.00 0.25 -4.90
CA LEU A 403 -4.30 1.45 -5.68
C LEU A 403 -5.15 2.47 -4.91
N THR A 404 -6.15 1.99 -4.16
CA THR A 404 -7.08 2.84 -3.41
C THR A 404 -6.37 3.55 -2.26
N TRP A 405 -5.49 2.85 -1.56
CA TRP A 405 -4.64 3.46 -0.54
C TRP A 405 -3.56 4.37 -1.14
N PHE A 406 -3.00 4.02 -2.30
CA PHE A 406 -2.05 4.89 -3.00
C PHE A 406 -2.71 6.19 -3.46
N LYS A 407 -3.98 6.15 -3.89
CA LYS A 407 -4.78 7.34 -4.20
C LYS A 407 -4.92 8.30 -3.01
N ALA A 408 -4.82 7.82 -1.77
CA ALA A 408 -4.85 8.68 -0.59
C ALA A 408 -3.73 9.73 -0.59
N VAL A 409 -2.59 9.47 -1.24
CA VAL A 409 -1.48 10.43 -1.39
C VAL A 409 -1.95 11.74 -2.07
N LYS A 410 -2.90 11.67 -3.02
CA LYS A 410 -3.50 12.86 -3.68
C LYS A 410 -4.15 13.82 -2.67
N TYR A 411 -4.73 13.27 -1.60
CA TYR A 411 -5.44 14.00 -0.55
C TYR A 411 -4.54 14.39 0.64
N ILE A 412 -3.37 13.76 0.80
CA ILE A 412 -2.38 14.04 1.86
C ILE A 412 -1.49 15.26 1.52
N ASN A 413 -1.65 15.86 0.33
CA ASN A 413 -0.95 17.07 -0.13
C ASN A 413 -1.13 18.34 0.74
N ILE A 414 -1.84 18.25 1.86
CA ILE A 414 -1.86 19.27 2.91
C ILE A 414 -0.48 19.37 3.61
N ILE A 415 0.30 18.28 3.64
CA ILE A 415 1.63 18.24 4.24
C ILE A 415 2.66 18.80 3.23
N PRO A 416 3.38 19.90 3.55
CA PRO A 416 4.34 20.51 2.62
C PRO A 416 5.38 19.53 2.07
N TYR A 417 5.92 18.66 2.92
CA TYR A 417 6.90 17.64 2.55
C TYR A 417 6.40 16.69 1.44
N VAL A 418 5.12 16.30 1.48
CA VAL A 418 4.53 15.42 0.46
C VAL A 418 4.42 16.17 -0.86
N THR A 419 4.11 17.47 -0.84
CA THR A 419 4.09 18.28 -2.06
C THR A 419 5.47 18.45 -2.68
N THR A 420 6.53 18.59 -1.88
CA THR A 420 7.94 18.56 -2.32
C THR A 420 8.25 17.28 -3.06
N PHE A 421 7.87 16.15 -2.45
CA PHE A 421 8.14 14.82 -2.98
C PHE A 421 7.41 14.61 -4.31
N MET A 422 6.12 14.96 -4.39
CA MET A 422 5.32 14.83 -5.61
C MET A 422 5.87 15.70 -6.76
N GLN A 423 6.33 16.91 -6.44
CA GLN A 423 6.99 17.78 -7.41
C GLN A 423 8.33 17.19 -7.88
N THR A 424 9.10 16.59 -6.96
CA THR A 424 10.35 15.89 -7.30
C THR A 424 10.11 14.76 -8.29
N VAL A 425 9.10 13.92 -8.03
CA VAL A 425 8.71 12.83 -8.94
C VAL A 425 8.28 13.37 -10.29
N SER A 426 7.49 14.45 -10.31
CA SER A 426 7.01 15.10 -11.54
C SER A 426 8.16 15.66 -12.40
N ILE A 427 9.22 16.20 -11.78
CA ILE A 427 10.41 16.67 -12.51
C ILE A 427 11.24 15.47 -12.98
N ALA A 428 11.38 14.46 -12.13
CA ALA A 428 12.22 13.29 -12.40
C ALA A 428 11.66 12.35 -13.48
N GLN A 429 10.35 12.39 -13.76
CA GLN A 429 9.66 11.39 -14.60
C GLN A 429 10.28 11.21 -15.99
N VAL A 430 10.79 12.27 -16.64
CA VAL A 430 11.40 12.19 -17.98
C VAL A 430 12.76 11.47 -17.93
N SER A 431 13.59 11.82 -16.94
CA SER A 431 14.91 11.22 -16.74
C SER A 431 14.80 9.76 -16.26
N LEU A 432 13.85 9.49 -15.36
CA LEU A 432 13.56 8.14 -14.87
C LEU A 432 12.98 7.25 -15.98
N GLY A 433 12.10 7.78 -16.83
CA GLY A 433 11.58 7.03 -17.98
C GLY A 433 12.69 6.54 -18.91
N SER A 434 13.68 7.40 -19.19
CA SER A 434 14.84 7.04 -20.01
C SER A 434 15.71 5.97 -19.34
N TRP A 435 15.93 6.09 -18.02
CA TRP A 435 16.67 5.10 -17.24
C TRP A 435 15.96 3.74 -17.19
N ILE A 436 14.63 3.70 -17.02
CA ILE A 436 13.82 2.46 -17.02
C ILE A 436 14.02 1.69 -18.32
N VAL A 437 14.05 2.36 -19.48
CA VAL A 437 14.26 1.71 -20.78
C VAL A 437 15.64 1.04 -20.84
N VAL A 438 16.69 1.73 -20.38
CA VAL A 438 18.06 1.16 -20.33
C VAL A 438 18.12 -0.02 -19.36
N PHE A 439 17.50 0.11 -18.19
CA PHE A 439 17.42 -0.96 -17.19
C PHE A 439 16.68 -2.20 -17.71
N LEU A 440 15.50 -2.04 -18.32
CA LEU A 440 14.74 -3.17 -18.84
C LEU A 440 15.46 -3.87 -19.99
N CYS A 441 16.06 -3.10 -20.92
CA CYS A 441 16.82 -3.68 -22.04
C CYS A 441 17.99 -4.54 -21.55
N THR A 442 18.79 -4.01 -20.63
CA THR A 442 19.93 -4.74 -20.05
C THR A 442 19.49 -5.93 -19.21
N LEU A 443 18.45 -5.76 -18.39
CA LEU A 443 17.88 -6.83 -17.58
C LEU A 443 17.36 -7.98 -18.46
N THR A 444 16.59 -7.69 -19.51
CA THR A 444 16.11 -8.70 -20.46
C THR A 444 17.28 -9.42 -21.13
N GLY A 445 18.37 -8.72 -21.46
CA GLY A 445 19.60 -9.35 -21.95
C GLY A 445 20.16 -10.40 -20.99
N PHE A 446 20.23 -10.08 -19.69
CA PHE A 446 20.64 -11.04 -18.67
C PHE A 446 19.63 -12.18 -18.50
N VAL A 447 18.33 -11.89 -18.46
CA VAL A 447 17.27 -12.91 -18.37
C VAL A 447 17.42 -13.98 -19.44
N LEU A 448 17.61 -13.56 -20.69
CA LEU A 448 17.80 -14.47 -21.80
C LEU A 448 19.12 -15.24 -21.70
N ALA A 449 20.20 -14.59 -21.27
CA ALA A 449 21.49 -15.25 -21.09
C ALA A 449 21.42 -16.35 -20.00
N PHE A 450 20.82 -16.08 -18.85
CA PHE A 450 20.68 -17.06 -17.78
C PHE A 450 19.71 -18.18 -18.13
N SER A 451 18.58 -17.88 -18.80
CA SER A 451 17.63 -18.93 -19.21
C SER A 451 18.21 -19.85 -20.27
N THR A 452 19.00 -19.32 -21.20
CA THR A 452 19.63 -20.13 -22.26
C THR A 452 20.82 -20.94 -21.76
N ALA A 453 21.63 -20.39 -20.85
CA ALA A 453 22.79 -21.08 -20.31
C ALA A 453 22.44 -22.15 -19.27
N PHE A 454 21.43 -21.92 -18.42
CA PHE A 454 21.15 -22.75 -17.25
C PHE A 454 19.71 -23.27 -17.16
N GLY A 455 18.84 -22.95 -18.13
CA GLY A 455 17.43 -23.33 -18.06
C GLY A 455 17.15 -24.84 -18.16
N ALA A 456 18.10 -25.62 -18.69
CA ALA A 456 18.00 -27.08 -18.73
C ALA A 456 18.31 -27.73 -17.38
N ASP A 457 19.22 -27.14 -16.61
CA ASP A 457 19.74 -27.71 -15.36
C ASP A 457 19.04 -27.14 -14.11
N ILE A 458 18.57 -25.88 -14.17
CA ILE A 458 17.99 -25.17 -13.03
C ILE A 458 16.52 -24.86 -13.31
N SER A 459 15.63 -25.45 -12.49
CA SER A 459 14.18 -25.30 -12.62
C SER A 459 13.71 -23.85 -12.52
N SER A 460 14.36 -23.02 -11.69
CA SER A 460 14.05 -21.59 -11.55
C SER A 460 14.39 -20.75 -12.79
N LEU A 461 15.23 -21.25 -13.69
CA LEU A 461 15.67 -20.57 -14.91
C LEU A 461 15.07 -21.18 -16.18
N ARG A 462 14.17 -22.17 -16.04
CA ARG A 462 13.59 -22.95 -17.14
C ARG A 462 12.87 -22.09 -18.18
N THR A 463 12.15 -21.07 -17.73
CA THR A 463 11.41 -20.15 -18.61
C THR A 463 11.96 -18.73 -18.45
N PRO A 464 11.92 -17.88 -19.50
CA PRO A 464 12.41 -16.51 -19.40
C PRO A 464 11.67 -15.70 -18.34
N PHE A 465 10.38 -15.98 -18.08
CA PHE A 465 9.63 -15.32 -17.02
C PHE A 465 10.07 -15.76 -15.62
N GLN A 466 10.29 -17.06 -15.39
CA GLN A 466 10.84 -17.53 -14.11
C GLN A 466 12.28 -17.02 -13.89
N ALA A 467 13.09 -16.99 -14.97
CA ALA A 467 14.42 -16.41 -14.93
C ALA A 467 14.40 -14.91 -14.61
N PHE A 468 13.43 -14.15 -15.14
CA PHE A 468 13.20 -12.76 -14.76
C PHE A 468 12.92 -12.61 -13.25
N ILE A 469 12.04 -13.44 -12.68
CA ILE A 469 11.76 -13.42 -11.24
C ILE A 469 13.02 -13.75 -10.44
N PHE A 470 13.74 -14.81 -10.83
CA PHE A 470 14.97 -15.22 -10.16
C PHE A 470 16.01 -14.09 -10.14
N ILE A 471 16.25 -13.47 -11.30
CA ILE A 471 17.23 -12.37 -11.43
C ILE A 471 16.77 -11.11 -10.68
N MET A 472 15.47 -10.79 -10.70
CA MET A 472 14.95 -9.68 -9.88
C MET A 472 15.15 -9.95 -8.39
N LEU A 473 14.91 -11.18 -7.92
CA LEU A 473 15.20 -11.57 -6.53
C LEU A 473 16.69 -11.50 -6.20
N THR A 474 17.57 -11.68 -7.18
CA THR A 474 19.02 -11.45 -7.03
C THR A 474 19.32 -9.97 -6.77
N ILE A 475 18.62 -9.03 -7.41
CA ILE A 475 18.76 -7.59 -7.12
C ILE A 475 18.43 -7.29 -5.65
N LEU A 476 17.43 -7.99 -5.10
CA LEU A 476 17.04 -7.88 -3.68
C LEU A 476 17.99 -8.62 -2.73
N GLY A 477 18.93 -9.43 -3.24
CA GLY A 477 19.83 -10.24 -2.42
C GLY A 477 19.19 -11.50 -1.81
N ASN A 478 18.03 -11.93 -2.31
CA ASN A 478 17.28 -13.07 -1.75
C ASN A 478 17.41 -14.37 -2.57
N SER A 479 18.07 -14.33 -3.73
CA SER A 479 18.25 -15.53 -4.57
C SER A 479 19.51 -16.31 -4.18
N ASP A 480 19.42 -17.64 -4.15
CA ASP A 480 20.60 -18.50 -4.02
C ASP A 480 21.34 -18.61 -5.37
N VAL A 481 22.38 -17.80 -5.52
CA VAL A 481 23.22 -17.77 -6.72
C VAL A 481 24.22 -18.94 -6.75
N SER A 482 24.41 -19.65 -5.63
CA SER A 482 25.38 -20.75 -5.55
C SER A 482 25.04 -21.91 -6.49
N VAL A 483 23.74 -22.13 -6.74
CA VAL A 483 23.23 -23.16 -7.67
C VAL A 483 23.76 -22.97 -9.10
N ILE A 484 24.04 -21.73 -9.51
CA ILE A 484 24.58 -21.46 -10.85
C ILE A 484 26.06 -21.83 -10.92
N TYR A 485 26.79 -21.59 -9.84
CA TYR A 485 28.21 -21.95 -9.73
C TYR A 485 28.41 -23.47 -9.71
N THR A 486 27.51 -24.22 -9.08
CA THR A 486 27.62 -25.68 -8.99
C THR A 486 27.39 -26.38 -10.33
N VAL A 487 26.53 -25.83 -11.20
CA VAL A 487 26.25 -26.39 -12.54
C VAL A 487 27.40 -26.12 -13.51
N ALA A 488 27.81 -24.85 -13.66
CA ALA A 488 28.94 -24.50 -14.54
C ALA A 488 29.84 -23.45 -13.86
N PRO A 489 30.92 -23.88 -13.17
CA PRO A 489 31.74 -22.98 -12.36
C PRO A 489 32.32 -21.80 -13.14
N LEU A 490 32.82 -22.02 -14.36
CA LEU A 490 33.48 -20.97 -15.15
C LEU A 490 32.46 -20.00 -15.77
N LEU A 491 31.51 -20.52 -16.55
CA LEU A 491 30.50 -19.73 -17.26
C LEU A 491 29.57 -19.00 -16.27
N GLY A 492 29.14 -19.71 -15.22
CA GLY A 492 28.31 -19.16 -14.14
C GLY A 492 28.99 -18.01 -13.43
N SER A 493 30.23 -18.20 -12.94
CA SER A 493 30.98 -17.14 -12.27
C SER A 493 31.14 -15.89 -13.14
N LEU A 494 31.49 -16.07 -14.42
CA LEU A 494 31.68 -14.97 -15.34
C LEU A 494 30.38 -14.18 -15.56
N LEU A 495 29.26 -14.88 -15.80
CA LEU A 495 27.95 -14.24 -15.98
C LEU A 495 27.48 -13.52 -14.71
N ILE A 496 27.69 -14.11 -13.53
CA ILE A 496 27.35 -13.49 -12.25
C ILE A 496 28.17 -12.21 -12.03
N ILE A 497 29.48 -12.25 -12.28
CA ILE A 497 30.35 -11.06 -12.13
C ILE A 497 29.90 -9.95 -13.08
N ILE A 498 29.66 -10.26 -14.35
CA ILE A 498 29.21 -9.26 -15.33
C ILE A 498 27.83 -8.71 -14.96
N TYR A 499 26.93 -9.55 -14.47
CA TYR A 499 25.62 -9.13 -13.97
C TYR A 499 25.74 -8.18 -12.77
N VAL A 500 26.57 -8.51 -11.78
CA VAL A 500 26.78 -7.66 -10.60
C VAL A 500 27.39 -6.32 -11.00
N VAL A 501 28.41 -6.33 -11.86
CA VAL A 501 29.02 -5.10 -12.40
C VAL A 501 28.02 -4.27 -13.21
N GLY A 502 27.28 -4.89 -14.12
CA GLY A 502 26.32 -4.21 -14.98
C GLY A 502 25.14 -3.63 -14.20
N ILE A 503 24.43 -4.45 -13.42
CA ILE A 503 23.20 -4.03 -12.74
C ILE A 503 23.50 -3.16 -11.52
N PHE A 504 24.32 -3.63 -10.58
CA PHE A 504 24.54 -2.90 -9.32
C PHE A 504 25.49 -1.72 -9.50
N PHE A 505 26.66 -1.94 -10.11
CA PHE A 505 27.68 -0.87 -10.15
C PHE A 505 27.41 0.19 -11.21
N VAL A 506 26.80 -0.17 -12.34
CA VAL A 506 26.51 0.81 -13.41
C VAL A 506 25.08 1.32 -13.31
N ILE A 507 24.08 0.44 -13.43
CA ILE A 507 22.69 0.89 -13.64
C ILE A 507 22.05 1.44 -12.36
N MET A 508 22.25 0.79 -11.20
CA MET A 508 21.71 1.31 -9.94
C MET A 508 22.40 2.62 -9.51
N ASN A 509 23.70 2.77 -9.74
CA ASN A 509 24.38 4.04 -9.47
C ASN A 509 23.89 5.19 -10.38
N LEU A 510 23.56 4.89 -11.64
CA LEU A 510 22.92 5.86 -12.54
C LEU A 510 21.54 6.28 -12.02
N PHE A 511 20.73 5.34 -11.50
CA PHE A 511 19.45 5.64 -10.86
C PHE A 511 19.60 6.60 -9.68
N TYR A 512 20.53 6.30 -8.77
CA TYR A 512 20.80 7.15 -7.61
C TYR A 512 21.25 8.55 -8.02
N ALA A 513 22.13 8.65 -9.03
CA ALA A 513 22.60 9.94 -9.54
C ALA A 513 21.44 10.80 -10.09
N ILE A 514 20.53 10.20 -10.86
CA ILE A 514 19.34 10.89 -11.40
C ILE A 514 18.42 11.37 -10.27
N ILE A 515 18.15 10.52 -9.28
CA ILE A 515 17.30 10.90 -8.14
C ILE A 515 17.92 12.05 -7.35
N VAL A 516 19.21 11.98 -7.02
CA VAL A 516 19.88 13.03 -6.24
C VAL A 516 19.87 14.36 -6.99
N SER A 517 20.13 14.36 -8.30
CA SER A 517 20.08 15.57 -9.13
C SER A 517 18.68 16.17 -9.17
N THR A 518 17.66 15.35 -9.44
CA THR A 518 16.26 15.83 -9.54
C THR A 518 15.72 16.30 -8.19
N LEU A 519 16.14 15.69 -7.08
CA LEU A 519 15.81 16.13 -5.73
C LEU A 519 16.42 17.50 -5.41
N SER A 520 17.68 17.75 -5.80
CA SER A 520 18.27 19.08 -5.64
C SER A 520 17.51 20.14 -6.44
N ASP A 521 17.11 19.82 -7.67
CA ASP A 521 16.36 20.75 -8.53
C ASP A 521 14.96 21.05 -7.96
N ALA A 522 14.26 20.03 -7.50
CA ALA A 522 12.93 20.16 -6.90
C ALA A 522 12.94 21.01 -5.63
N LYS A 523 13.96 20.83 -4.77
CA LYS A 523 14.13 21.62 -3.55
C LYS A 523 14.36 23.10 -3.86
N ILE A 524 15.19 23.40 -4.86
CA ILE A 524 15.44 24.78 -5.30
C ILE A 524 14.15 25.43 -5.82
N GLU A 525 13.36 24.71 -6.62
CA GLU A 525 12.11 25.23 -7.18
C GLU A 525 11.06 25.46 -6.09
N GLU A 526 10.96 24.58 -5.10
CA GLU A 526 10.03 24.76 -4.00
C GLU A 526 10.43 25.91 -3.06
N ASP A 527 11.71 26.04 -2.71
CA ASP A 527 12.22 27.17 -1.94
C ASP A 527 11.89 28.49 -2.65
N ALA A 528 11.99 28.52 -3.99
CA ALA A 528 11.58 29.67 -4.80
C ALA A 528 10.06 29.91 -4.76
N LYS A 529 9.24 28.86 -4.85
CA LYS A 529 7.77 28.95 -4.73
C LYS A 529 7.33 29.41 -3.35
N GLN A 530 7.95 28.91 -2.28
CA GLN A 530 7.67 29.32 -0.90
C GLN A 530 8.06 30.79 -0.69
N LYS A 531 9.25 31.22 -1.14
CA LYS A 531 9.66 32.63 -1.11
C LYS A 531 8.68 33.52 -1.87
N LYS A 532 8.18 33.09 -3.03
CA LYS A 532 7.18 33.85 -3.80
C LYS A 532 5.83 33.92 -3.08
N LYS A 533 5.34 32.82 -2.51
CA LYS A 533 4.10 32.80 -1.70
C LYS A 533 4.21 33.71 -0.49
N TRP A 534 5.34 33.66 0.23
CA TRP A 534 5.63 34.54 1.36
C TRP A 534 5.72 36.01 0.93
N GLY A 535 6.37 36.31 -0.20
CA GLY A 535 6.41 37.64 -0.78
C GLY A 535 5.02 38.20 -1.08
N VAL A 536 4.16 37.42 -1.76
CA VAL A 536 2.78 37.82 -2.05
C VAL A 536 1.95 37.99 -0.77
N MET A 537 2.13 37.13 0.23
CA MET A 537 1.45 37.26 1.53
C MET A 537 1.90 38.50 2.29
N ARG A 538 3.21 38.79 2.28
CA ARG A 538 3.80 39.99 2.87
C ARG A 538 3.27 41.24 2.19
N ASP A 539 3.21 41.26 0.86
CA ASP A 539 2.71 42.40 0.09
C ASP A 539 1.20 42.62 0.35
N ARG A 540 0.40 41.54 0.46
CA ARG A 540 -1.02 41.63 0.88
C ARG A 540 -1.18 42.16 2.30
N LEU A 541 -0.33 41.72 3.24
CA LEU A 541 -0.29 42.24 4.61
C LEU A 541 0.10 43.72 4.64
N GLU A 542 1.05 44.12 3.80
CA GLU A 542 1.49 45.50 3.68
C GLU A 542 0.40 46.39 3.07
N ASP A 543 -0.34 45.90 2.08
CA ASP A 543 -1.46 46.62 1.45
C ASP A 543 -2.67 46.74 2.37
N THR A 544 -2.99 45.68 3.12
CA THR A 544 -4.05 45.72 4.15
C THR A 544 -3.68 46.63 5.31
N TRP A 545 -2.41 46.65 5.72
CA TRP A 545 -1.89 47.61 6.71
C TRP A 545 -1.97 49.05 6.20
N LYS A 546 -1.57 49.30 4.94
CA LYS A 546 -1.68 50.61 4.28
C LYS A 546 -3.13 51.05 4.07
N ALA A 547 -4.05 50.12 3.86
CA ALA A 547 -5.48 50.40 3.77
C ALA A 547 -6.07 50.74 5.15
N LEU A 548 -5.67 50.01 6.20
CA LEU A 548 -6.02 50.30 7.59
C LEU A 548 -5.51 51.69 8.03
N ASN A 549 -4.27 52.03 7.66
CA ASN A 549 -3.69 53.36 7.92
C ASN A 549 -4.34 54.48 7.10
N ARG A 550 -4.88 54.19 5.91
CA ARG A 550 -5.66 55.17 5.11
C ARG A 550 -7.08 55.38 5.64
N GLY A 551 -7.60 54.47 6.47
CA GLY A 551 -8.79 54.65 7.30
C GLY A 551 -8.58 55.63 8.46
N GLY A 552 -8.02 56.80 8.18
CA GLY A 552 -7.58 57.82 9.14
C GLY A 552 -8.69 58.60 9.86
N LYS A 553 -9.70 57.91 10.41
CA LYS A 553 -10.62 58.48 11.39
C LYS A 553 -10.14 58.25 12.83
N LEU A 554 -9.55 57.08 13.12
CA LEU A 554 -9.04 56.74 14.45
C LEU A 554 -7.79 57.54 14.83
N GLU A 555 -6.83 57.71 13.92
CA GLU A 555 -5.60 58.45 14.22
C GLU A 555 -5.84 59.95 14.47
N LYS A 556 -6.80 60.56 13.74
CA LYS A 556 -7.21 61.95 13.95
C LYS A 556 -7.99 62.14 15.25
N GLN A 557 -8.85 61.19 15.63
CA GLN A 557 -9.57 61.21 16.91
C GLN A 557 -8.62 60.99 18.10
N PHE A 558 -7.65 60.08 18.00
CA PHE A 558 -6.66 59.81 19.05
C PHE A 558 -5.71 61.01 19.27
N ARG A 559 -5.33 61.70 18.18
CA ARG A 559 -4.53 62.93 18.23
C ARG A 559 -5.30 64.13 18.82
N GLY A 560 -6.62 64.15 18.66
CA GLY A 560 -7.51 65.17 19.25
C GLY A 560 -7.82 64.94 20.73
N CYS A 561 -8.06 63.69 21.15
CA CYS A 561 -8.37 63.37 22.55
C CYS A 561 -7.14 63.36 23.48
N PHE A 562 -5.96 62.92 23.01
CA PHE A 562 -4.78 62.79 23.86
C PHE A 562 -3.47 63.26 23.18
N PRO A 563 -3.27 64.57 23.01
CA PRO A 563 -2.09 65.13 22.33
C PRO A 563 -0.76 64.81 23.05
N GLY A 564 -0.80 64.70 24.38
CA GLY A 564 0.38 64.37 25.20
C GLY A 564 0.84 62.90 25.07
N LEU A 565 -0.10 61.96 24.96
CA LEU A 565 0.22 60.53 24.85
C LEU A 565 0.69 60.18 23.44
N TYR A 566 0.05 60.74 22.41
CA TYR A 566 0.43 60.54 21.01
C TYR A 566 1.84 61.06 20.71
N SER A 567 2.19 62.25 21.23
CA SER A 567 3.55 62.80 21.07
C SER A 567 4.63 61.97 21.79
N ARG A 568 4.31 61.36 22.95
CA ARG A 568 5.22 60.43 23.65
C ARG A 568 5.39 59.12 22.90
N LEU A 569 4.32 58.58 22.33
CA LEU A 569 4.35 57.33 21.57
C LEU A 569 5.13 57.48 20.26
N MET A 570 4.94 58.60 19.55
CA MET A 570 5.71 58.92 18.35
C MET A 570 7.19 59.18 18.66
N ARG A 571 7.52 59.85 19.78
CA ARG A 571 8.92 59.99 20.24
C ARG A 571 9.54 58.64 20.63
N ARG A 572 8.75 57.68 21.08
CA ARG A 572 9.22 56.32 21.42
C ARG A 572 9.47 55.50 20.15
N MET A 573 8.56 55.53 19.19
CA MET A 573 8.78 54.90 17.87
C MET A 573 10.00 55.49 17.16
N LYS A 574 10.16 56.82 17.16
CA LYS A 574 11.33 57.47 16.54
C LYS A 574 12.64 57.07 17.22
N ARG A 575 12.63 56.82 18.54
CA ARG A 575 13.80 56.28 19.26
C ARG A 575 14.10 54.84 18.86
N ILE A 576 13.07 54.00 18.73
CA ILE A 576 13.23 52.60 18.30
C ILE A 576 13.79 52.54 16.87
N GLU A 577 13.28 53.35 15.95
CA GLU A 577 13.76 53.41 14.56
C GLU A 577 15.22 53.90 14.47
N VAL A 578 15.61 54.85 15.32
CA VAL A 578 17.01 55.28 15.43
C VAL A 578 17.89 54.16 15.98
N HIS A 579 17.38 53.34 16.92
CA HIS A 579 18.11 52.18 17.43
C HIS A 579 18.22 51.05 16.41
N GLU A 580 17.19 50.81 15.59
CA GLU A 580 17.22 49.84 14.49
C GLU A 580 18.20 50.28 13.40
N LYS A 581 18.15 51.53 12.94
CA LYS A 581 19.14 52.07 11.99
C LYS A 581 20.57 52.00 12.52
N LYS A 582 20.77 52.17 13.84
CA LYS A 582 22.08 51.97 14.47
C LYS A 582 22.50 50.49 14.51
N ARG A 583 21.57 49.56 14.72
CA ARG A 583 21.84 48.12 14.64
C ARG A 583 22.19 47.71 13.21
N ASP A 584 21.42 48.15 12.22
CA ASP A 584 21.68 47.86 10.81
C ASP A 584 23.00 48.46 10.34
N ALA A 585 23.33 49.70 10.76
CA ALA A 585 24.62 50.32 10.46
C ALA A 585 25.79 49.57 11.14
N MET A 586 25.61 49.04 12.35
CA MET A 586 26.63 48.20 13.00
C MET A 586 26.80 46.85 12.29
N VAL A 587 25.72 46.21 11.84
CA VAL A 587 25.77 44.97 11.07
C VAL A 587 26.46 45.21 9.72
N HIS A 588 26.09 46.27 8.99
CA HIS A 588 26.75 46.64 7.74
C HIS A 588 28.23 47.02 7.92
N ALA A 589 28.58 47.70 9.01
CA ALA A 589 29.97 48.01 9.33
C ALA A 589 30.77 46.73 9.69
N ARG A 590 30.13 45.75 10.32
CA ARG A 590 30.72 44.43 10.63
C ARG A 590 30.93 43.60 9.36
N GLU A 591 29.97 43.59 8.44
CA GLU A 591 30.10 42.96 7.12
C GLU A 591 31.20 43.63 6.28
N MET A 592 31.28 44.96 6.27
CA MET A 592 32.36 45.66 5.57
C MET A 592 33.74 45.37 6.20
N LYS A 593 33.83 45.23 7.53
CA LYS A 593 35.08 44.83 8.19
C LYS A 593 35.50 43.42 7.81
N LEU A 594 34.58 42.45 7.86
CA LEU A 594 34.83 41.08 7.40
C LEU A 594 35.30 41.06 5.93
N ARG A 595 34.62 41.84 5.07
CA ARG A 595 34.98 41.97 3.65
C ARG A 595 36.34 42.66 3.43
N SER A 596 36.74 43.57 4.33
CA SER A 596 38.06 44.22 4.31
C SER A 596 39.18 43.33 4.86
N GLU A 597 38.88 42.48 5.85
CA GLU A 597 39.78 41.45 6.38
C GLU A 597 40.03 40.37 5.32
N ASP A 598 38.98 39.93 4.62
CA ASP A 598 39.09 39.04 3.46
C ASP A 598 39.91 39.66 2.30
N LEU A 599 39.77 40.97 2.07
CA LEU A 599 40.56 41.67 1.05
C LEU A 599 42.05 41.79 1.44
N SER A 600 42.34 41.91 2.73
CA SER A 600 43.72 41.89 3.25
C SER A 600 44.35 40.51 3.21
N LEU A 601 43.53 39.45 3.23
CA LEU A 601 43.93 38.05 3.06
C LEU A 601 44.06 37.64 1.59
N ALA A 602 43.37 38.34 0.67
CA ALA A 602 43.45 38.15 -0.79
C ALA A 602 44.66 38.83 -1.45
N LEU A 603 45.32 39.77 -0.77
CA LEU A 603 46.61 40.29 -1.17
C LEU A 603 47.69 39.30 -0.71
N GLY A 604 48.22 38.51 -1.66
CA GLY A 604 49.30 37.55 -1.43
C GLY A 604 50.54 38.19 -0.76
N PRO A 605 51.57 37.38 -0.42
CA PRO A 605 52.59 37.66 0.61
C PRO A 605 53.61 38.79 0.31
N GLY A 606 53.23 39.85 -0.42
CA GLY A 606 54.09 40.96 -0.83
C GLY A 606 53.59 42.36 -0.48
N SER A 607 52.66 42.55 0.47
CA SER A 607 52.22 43.90 0.88
C SER A 607 52.99 44.43 2.11
N SER A 608 53.45 45.68 2.03
CA SER A 608 54.51 46.29 2.87
C SER A 608 54.09 46.72 4.28
N SER A 609 53.03 46.17 4.85
CA SER A 609 52.50 46.58 6.17
C SER A 609 52.46 45.48 7.23
N TRP A 610 52.94 44.27 6.94
CA TRP A 610 53.21 43.25 7.95
C TRP A 610 54.51 43.56 8.70
N GLY A 611 54.41 44.39 9.73
CA GLY A 611 55.58 44.69 10.58
C GLY A 611 55.39 45.68 11.73
N ARG A 612 54.23 46.31 11.92
CA ARG A 612 54.00 47.21 13.08
C ARG A 612 52.86 46.73 13.96
N ARG A 613 53.21 46.05 15.05
CA ARG A 613 52.35 45.98 16.25
C ARG A 613 52.12 47.41 16.77
N PRO A 614 50.89 47.90 16.94
CA PRO A 614 50.67 49.14 17.67
C PRO A 614 50.98 48.90 19.15
N ARG A 615 51.81 49.79 19.71
CA ARG A 615 52.20 49.84 21.12
C ARG A 615 50.95 50.07 21.98
N ARG A 616 50.70 49.20 22.95
CA ARG A 616 49.68 49.38 23.99
C ARG A 616 50.04 50.62 24.82
N GLN A 617 49.24 51.68 24.76
CA GLN A 617 49.40 52.82 25.66
C GLN A 617 48.96 52.40 27.06
N LEU A 618 49.87 52.51 28.02
CA LEU A 618 49.59 52.41 29.46
C LEU A 618 48.91 53.71 29.90
N ALA A 619 47.65 53.62 30.31
CA ALA A 619 46.96 54.73 30.96
C ALA A 619 47.33 54.74 32.46
N THR A 620 48.00 55.81 32.86
CA THR A 620 48.29 56.18 34.25
C THR A 620 47.00 56.59 34.97
N VAL A 621 46.77 56.00 36.14
CA VAL A 621 45.68 56.34 37.07
C VAL A 621 46.02 57.66 37.78
N SER A 622 45.09 58.61 37.77
CA SER A 622 45.03 59.75 38.69
C SER A 622 43.65 59.71 39.35
N MET A 623 43.65 59.57 40.68
CA MET A 623 42.46 59.47 41.54
C MET A 623 41.70 60.79 41.65
N GLY A 624 40.37 60.69 41.80
CA GLY A 624 39.46 61.77 42.18
C GLY A 624 37.97 61.39 42.08
N ASP A 625 37.50 60.61 43.05
CA ASP A 625 36.15 60.52 43.67
C ASP A 625 34.82 60.29 42.90
N VAL A 626 34.26 59.10 43.22
CA VAL A 626 32.87 58.71 43.60
C VAL A 626 31.78 58.58 42.51
N ALA A 627 31.45 57.31 42.15
CA ALA A 627 30.17 56.63 42.42
C ALA A 627 30.06 55.24 41.73
N ALA A 628 29.43 54.28 42.44
CA ALA A 628 28.90 52.96 42.05
C ALA A 628 28.37 52.87 40.59
N GLU A 629 28.38 51.77 39.82
CA GLU A 629 28.30 50.32 40.05
C GLU A 629 28.52 49.64 38.68
N SER A 630 29.22 48.49 38.60
CA SER A 630 28.91 47.34 37.72
C SER A 630 30.05 46.32 37.72
N GLU A 631 29.74 45.12 38.20
CA GLU A 631 30.59 43.93 38.16
C GLU A 631 30.40 43.16 36.85
N SER A 632 31.50 42.63 36.33
CA SER A 632 31.57 41.60 35.31
C SER A 632 31.98 40.29 35.98
N ASP A 633 31.25 39.23 35.69
CA ASP A 633 31.50 37.87 36.19
C ASP A 633 32.32 37.07 35.18
N ASN A 634 33.37 36.40 35.67
CA ASN A 634 34.00 35.20 35.08
C ASN A 634 35.08 34.69 36.04
N SER A 635 34.80 33.62 36.79
CA SER A 635 35.60 32.38 36.87
C SER A 635 35.25 31.54 38.11
N GLU A 636 35.19 30.23 37.87
CA GLU A 636 35.31 29.02 38.72
C GLU A 636 35.06 29.05 40.25
N PRO A 637 34.40 28.01 40.81
CA PRO A 637 34.13 27.92 42.24
C PRO A 637 35.27 27.19 43.00
N ASP A 638 35.91 27.88 43.94
CA ASP A 638 36.82 27.28 44.92
C ASP A 638 36.16 27.20 46.30
N LEU A 639 36.34 26.04 46.94
CA LEU A 639 35.74 25.61 48.20
C LEU A 639 36.66 25.97 49.38
N GLY A 640 36.10 26.63 50.41
CA GLY A 640 36.73 26.88 51.70
C GLY A 640 35.70 26.95 52.84
N PRO A 641 36.09 26.70 54.12
CA PRO A 641 35.56 25.53 54.83
C PRO A 641 34.55 25.78 55.98
N LEU A 642 33.63 24.81 56.09
CA LEU A 642 32.97 24.21 57.27
C LEU A 642 32.57 25.07 58.48
N ARG A 643 31.26 25.01 58.80
CA ARG A 643 30.80 24.84 60.18
C ARG A 643 29.52 24.01 60.32
N SER A 644 29.73 22.85 60.95
CA SER A 644 28.85 21.93 61.70
C SER A 644 27.37 21.77 61.38
N THR A 645 27.09 20.56 60.89
CA THR A 645 25.91 19.72 61.10
C THR A 645 25.42 19.73 62.55
N ASP A 646 24.30 20.39 62.85
CA ASP A 646 23.51 20.08 64.06
C ASP A 646 22.05 20.61 64.07
N GLN A 647 21.46 20.93 62.92
CA GLN A 647 20.03 21.33 62.88
C GLN A 647 19.18 20.57 61.84
N LEU A 648 19.65 19.41 61.38
CA LEU A 648 18.86 18.53 60.52
C LEU A 648 18.68 17.15 61.16
N ARG A 649 17.74 17.03 62.11
CA ARG A 649 16.95 15.79 62.30
C ARG A 649 15.75 15.93 63.26
N LYS A 650 14.56 15.63 62.74
CA LYS A 650 13.50 14.79 63.34
C LYS A 650 12.48 14.51 62.23
N GLU A 651 12.70 13.44 61.46
CA GLU A 651 12.20 12.07 61.63
C GLU A 651 10.73 11.88 61.25
N LYS A 652 10.56 10.95 60.30
CA LYS A 652 9.34 10.40 59.71
C LYS A 652 8.59 9.56 60.72
N ASP A 653 7.29 9.37 60.52
CA ASP A 653 6.80 8.01 60.27
C ASP A 653 5.45 7.92 59.56
N ASN A 654 5.28 6.75 58.94
CA ASN A 654 4.22 6.24 58.06
C ASN A 654 2.79 6.41 58.60
N THR A 655 1.77 6.39 57.71
CA THR A 655 0.89 5.22 57.45
C THR A 655 -0.27 5.61 56.52
N PHE A 656 -0.54 4.72 55.56
CA PHE A 656 -1.72 4.64 54.71
C PHE A 656 -3.01 4.52 55.54
N GLY A 657 -4.07 5.25 55.20
CA GLY A 657 -5.38 5.09 55.84
C GLY A 657 -6.50 5.71 55.01
N ALA A 658 -7.34 4.87 54.43
CA ALA A 658 -8.56 5.25 53.73
C ALA A 658 -9.63 5.72 54.72
N GLN A 659 -10.36 6.80 54.41
CA GLN A 659 -11.77 6.92 54.83
C GLN A 659 -12.54 8.00 54.06
N THR A 660 -13.56 7.49 53.38
CA THR A 660 -14.86 8.01 53.00
C THR A 660 -15.39 9.24 53.77
N LEU A 661 -15.93 10.22 53.05
CA LEU A 661 -16.95 11.19 53.50
C LEU A 661 -17.84 11.46 52.27
N MET A 662 -18.97 10.77 52.09
CA MET A 662 -20.30 11.04 52.67
C MET A 662 -20.78 12.48 52.45
N ILE A 663 -21.75 12.57 51.55
CA ILE A 663 -22.63 13.69 51.25
C ILE A 663 -23.62 13.80 52.42
N GLU A 664 -23.79 15.00 52.96
CA GLU A 664 -24.86 15.33 53.88
C GLU A 664 -25.50 16.65 53.44
N ASP A 665 -26.80 16.59 53.13
CA ASP A 665 -27.65 17.70 52.75
C ASP A 665 -27.96 18.57 53.98
N GLN A 666 -27.79 19.89 53.85
CA GLN A 666 -28.51 20.88 54.66
C GLN A 666 -29.01 22.02 53.77
N GLU A 667 -30.33 22.18 53.75
CA GLU A 667 -31.02 23.36 53.23
C GLU A 667 -30.81 24.56 54.17
N VAL A 668 -30.63 25.76 53.60
CA VAL A 668 -31.48 26.96 53.75
C VAL A 668 -30.69 28.26 53.45
N GLN A 669 -31.37 29.14 52.71
CA GLN A 669 -31.21 30.59 52.53
C GLN A 669 -30.30 31.13 51.42
N GLU A 670 -30.97 31.44 50.29
CA GLU A 670 -30.64 32.53 49.38
C GLU A 670 -30.60 33.87 50.13
N GLU A 671 -29.45 34.55 50.09
CA GLU A 671 -29.36 36.01 49.94
C GLU A 671 -27.89 36.41 49.64
N GLY A 672 -27.65 36.92 48.42
CA GLY A 672 -26.48 37.75 48.06
C GLY A 672 -25.13 37.07 47.79
N LEU A 673 -24.96 36.35 46.67
CA LEU A 673 -23.65 35.75 46.29
C LEU A 673 -23.29 35.86 44.79
N GLU A 674 -23.99 36.68 43.99
CA GLU A 674 -23.66 36.78 42.56
C GLU A 674 -22.42 37.65 42.28
N ASP A 675 -22.15 38.71 43.05
CA ASP A 675 -21.01 39.60 42.75
C ASP A 675 -19.65 39.02 43.22
N ASP A 676 -19.58 38.37 44.38
CA ASP A 676 -18.33 37.80 44.91
C ASP A 676 -17.88 36.55 44.12
N ALA A 677 -18.83 35.75 43.62
CA ALA A 677 -18.52 34.58 42.80
C ALA A 677 -18.00 34.99 41.40
N VAL A 678 -18.52 36.08 40.83
CA VAL A 678 -18.06 36.63 39.55
C VAL A 678 -16.65 37.21 39.70
N ASP A 679 -16.36 37.93 40.78
CA ASP A 679 -15.02 38.46 41.04
C ASP A 679 -14.00 37.33 41.28
N LEU A 680 -14.38 36.25 41.98
CA LEU A 680 -13.50 35.09 42.18
C LEU A 680 -13.19 34.37 40.86
N VAL A 681 -14.17 34.26 39.95
CA VAL A 681 -13.98 33.68 38.61
C VAL A 681 -13.15 34.60 37.72
N ILE A 682 -13.31 35.92 37.81
CA ILE A 682 -12.50 36.89 37.08
C ILE A 682 -11.04 36.84 37.55
N ASP A 683 -10.78 36.71 38.85
CA ASP A 683 -9.42 36.62 39.36
C ASP A 683 -8.77 35.26 39.07
N ALA A 684 -9.54 34.17 39.16
CA ALA A 684 -9.06 32.84 38.75
C ALA A 684 -8.73 32.78 37.25
N THR A 685 -9.58 33.35 36.38
CA THR A 685 -9.33 33.41 34.93
C THR A 685 -8.15 34.33 34.60
N ARG A 686 -7.97 35.43 35.33
CA ARG A 686 -6.80 36.30 35.21
C ARG A 686 -5.50 35.57 35.61
N HIS A 687 -5.51 34.80 36.70
CA HIS A 687 -4.35 34.02 37.13
C HIS A 687 -3.98 32.90 36.15
N VAL A 688 -4.98 32.22 35.57
CA VAL A 688 -4.77 31.22 34.51
C VAL A 688 -4.24 31.88 33.24
N ALA A 689 -4.77 33.03 32.84
CA ALA A 689 -4.29 33.78 31.68
C ALA A 689 -2.83 34.24 31.86
N PHE A 690 -2.46 34.74 33.04
CA PHE A 690 -1.07 35.07 33.34
C PHE A 690 -0.17 33.84 33.34
N GLY A 691 -0.60 32.72 33.91
CA GLY A 691 0.16 31.46 33.88
C GLY A 691 0.38 30.92 32.47
N VAL A 692 -0.60 31.04 31.57
CA VAL A 692 -0.47 30.65 30.16
C VAL A 692 0.45 31.60 29.39
N VAL A 693 0.38 32.91 29.65
CA VAL A 693 1.28 33.91 29.04
C VAL A 693 2.73 33.70 29.50
N GLU A 694 2.96 33.30 30.75
CA GLU A 694 4.29 33.06 31.27
C GLU A 694 4.89 31.74 30.75
N ARG A 695 4.08 30.68 30.66
CA ARG A 695 4.49 29.40 30.03
C ARG A 695 4.76 29.55 28.53
N THR A 696 3.98 30.36 27.82
CA THR A 696 4.20 30.64 26.39
C THR A 696 5.44 31.51 26.15
N LYS A 697 5.78 32.43 27.07
CA LYS A 697 7.07 33.15 27.03
C LYS A 697 8.26 32.22 27.29
N GLY A 698 8.14 31.29 28.25
CA GLY A 698 9.15 30.26 28.51
C GLY A 698 9.37 29.34 27.30
N ALA A 699 8.28 28.81 26.72
CA ALA A 699 8.32 27.98 25.52
C ALA A 699 8.93 28.72 24.32
N LYS A 700 8.60 30.01 24.15
CA LYS A 700 9.22 30.87 23.14
C LYS A 700 10.73 30.99 23.35
N GLY A 701 11.19 31.15 24.59
CA GLY A 701 12.63 31.22 24.93
C GLY A 701 13.38 29.94 24.57
N VAL A 702 12.82 28.77 24.90
CA VAL A 702 13.41 27.46 24.55
C VAL A 702 13.44 27.25 23.03
N LEU A 703 12.36 27.60 22.31
CA LEU A 703 12.31 27.52 20.85
C LEU A 703 13.33 28.44 20.17
N PHE A 704 13.54 29.64 20.70
CA PHE A 704 14.57 30.55 20.17
C PHE A 704 15.98 30.03 20.45
N ALA A 705 16.22 29.40 21.60
CA ALA A 705 17.50 28.79 21.92
C ALA A 705 17.80 27.60 20.98
N GLU A 706 16.84 26.70 20.78
CA GLU A 706 16.98 25.57 19.83
C GLU A 706 17.12 26.03 18.38
N MET A 707 16.41 27.09 17.97
CA MET A 707 16.58 27.67 16.63
C MET A 707 17.95 28.30 16.45
N THR A 708 18.51 28.96 17.48
CA THR A 708 19.87 29.52 17.39
C THR A 708 20.92 28.42 17.33
N GLU A 709 20.77 27.35 18.09
CA GLU A 709 21.70 26.20 18.08
C GLU A 709 21.63 25.46 16.73
N SER A 710 20.42 25.28 16.18
CA SER A 710 20.21 24.72 14.84
C SER A 710 20.80 25.60 13.74
N MET A 711 20.72 26.93 13.89
CA MET A 711 21.30 27.88 12.94
C MET A 711 22.83 27.85 12.97
N ASP A 712 23.45 27.68 14.15
CA ASP A 712 24.90 27.51 14.28
C ASP A 712 25.39 26.18 13.69
N VAL A 713 24.65 25.09 13.87
CA VAL A 713 24.94 23.80 13.22
C VAL A 713 24.87 23.94 11.69
N LEU A 714 23.84 24.61 11.15
CA LEU A 714 23.69 24.83 9.71
C LEU A 714 24.80 25.72 9.15
N ASN A 715 25.24 26.75 9.87
CA ASN A 715 26.37 27.59 9.47
C ASN A 715 27.70 26.82 9.47
N ASN A 716 27.89 25.91 10.43
CA ASN A 716 29.06 25.01 10.46
C ASN A 716 29.04 24.00 9.30
N VAL A 717 27.87 23.49 8.92
CA VAL A 717 27.73 22.60 7.74
C VAL A 717 27.96 23.38 6.44
N ALA A 718 27.47 24.62 6.34
CA ALA A 718 27.69 25.48 5.17
C ALA A 718 29.19 25.79 4.96
N THR A 719 29.92 26.08 6.04
CA THR A 719 31.38 26.29 5.98
C THR A 719 32.14 25.03 5.59
N VAL A 720 31.72 23.85 6.05
CA VAL A 720 32.31 22.56 5.61
C VAL A 720 32.05 22.31 4.11
N LEU A 721 30.84 22.58 3.64
CA LEU A 721 30.48 22.46 2.22
C LEU A 721 31.27 23.44 1.34
N GLU A 722 31.52 24.65 1.82
CA GLU A 722 32.32 25.65 1.11
C GLU A 722 33.79 25.21 1.00
N VAL A 723 34.36 24.65 2.06
CA VAL A 723 35.72 24.08 2.06
C VAL A 723 35.82 22.88 1.10
N LEU A 724 34.82 21.98 1.11
CA LEU A 724 34.75 20.86 0.18
C LEU A 724 34.61 21.33 -1.27
N GLY A 725 33.76 22.32 -1.53
CA GLY A 725 33.58 22.94 -2.85
C GLY A 725 34.81 23.70 -3.34
N LYS A 726 35.70 24.15 -2.45
CA LYS A 726 37.00 24.74 -2.81
C LYS A 726 38.00 23.64 -3.17
N ARG A 727 38.06 22.55 -2.40
CA ARG A 727 38.92 21.39 -2.69
C ARG A 727 38.56 20.68 -4.00
N THR A 728 37.28 20.55 -4.33
CA THR A 728 36.87 19.96 -5.61
C THR A 728 37.29 20.82 -6.80
N ARG A 729 37.18 22.14 -6.69
CA ARG A 729 37.65 23.08 -7.74
C ARG A 729 39.18 23.08 -7.88
N ASP A 730 39.92 22.97 -6.78
CA ASP A 730 41.39 22.83 -6.83
C ASP A 730 41.80 21.50 -7.47
N LEU A 731 41.10 20.40 -7.18
CA LEU A 731 41.32 19.10 -7.82
C LEU A 731 40.99 19.14 -9.32
N GLU A 732 39.89 19.77 -9.73
CA GLU A 732 39.56 19.98 -11.15
C GLU A 732 40.62 20.85 -11.86
N ALA A 733 41.15 21.87 -11.19
CA ALA A 733 42.21 22.71 -11.73
C ALA A 733 43.51 21.92 -11.92
N GLN A 734 43.90 21.09 -10.94
CA GLN A 734 45.05 20.19 -11.06
C GLN A 734 44.86 19.17 -12.17
N GLN A 735 43.66 18.60 -12.32
CA GLN A 735 43.36 17.63 -13.37
C GLN A 735 43.44 18.25 -14.77
N ARG A 736 42.96 19.50 -14.94
CA ARG A 736 43.10 20.26 -16.19
C ARG A 736 44.56 20.63 -16.50
N GLN A 737 45.39 20.79 -15.49
CA GLN A 737 46.82 21.11 -15.65
C GLN A 737 47.62 19.87 -16.05
N ILE A 738 47.27 18.69 -15.51
CA ILE A 738 47.82 17.39 -15.91
C ILE A 738 47.42 17.03 -17.34
N LEU A 739 46.19 17.35 -17.77
CA LEU A 739 45.72 17.09 -19.14
C LEU A 739 46.30 18.06 -20.20
N ARG A 740 46.98 19.15 -19.79
CA ARG A 740 47.60 20.14 -20.69
C ARG A 740 49.10 19.96 -20.87
N ASN A 741 49.73 19.16 -20.02
CA ASN A 741 51.11 18.68 -20.18
C ASN A 741 51.09 17.28 -20.80
#